data_AF-A0A8H7BUZ3-F1
#
_entry.id   AF-A0A8H7BUZ3-F1
#
_cell.length_a   1.000
_cell.length_b   1.000
_cell.length_c   1.000
_cell.angle_alpha   90.00
_cell.angle_beta   90.00
_cell.angle_gamma   90.00
#
_symmetry.space_group_name_H-M   'P 1'
#
loop_
_entity.id
_entity.type
_entity.pdbx_description
1 polymer ?
#
loop_
_entity_poly.entity_id
_entity_poly.type
_entity_poly.pdbx_seq_one_letter_code
_entity_poly.pdbx_strand_id
1 'polypeptide(L)'
;MISQETIVKLLYTIGSRKEVEQYLRHYSSVESQKFAVIKVGGAVLTDELETLASALTFLNRVGLYPIVLHGAGPQLNRLLDDAGIEPQYEEGIRITDPRTLEIARKVFLAENLKLVDALERHGTRARPIPGGVFVADYLDKDKYGFVGKIKGVNKEVIESSIRAGALPILTSLAETPDGQILNVNADVAAAELATVIEPLKIVFLNEKNGLYHGVTNKKIDVINLDEEYEDLLKEPWVKYGTRLKLKQCKELLDGLPRSSSVAIMSASHLHKELFTDSGAGTLIRRGHKLFKYDSLGQVDPDKIRRIMEAEDSVVKSGQVSVASYLRELQQKPQVSIYTDEPGQVLAIVTSDPADPTKPAVLEKLLATKTAVLNNVPDNLWNSIRKDHDVLTWRVPSEGGMDKSWHFERADGSLRNPMDGSTMFFYGIQDSEKVKQTLDTFTPKKPSQTRAYSTFVQRRGYATSTTKRNVGLIGARGYTGRELINLIDKHPHLNLTHVSSRELEGKDLDGYTKSKLTYVNLKPDELAKQTEVDAWVLALPNGVCTPFVRQVEADVKDGKSSEKVLVDLSADYRFDNTWTYGLPEFNRKSLVGATRISNPGCYATGAQMSLRPLLPFLDPKAAPTVFGVSGYSGAGTKPSPKNDPEVLRDNLIPYSLTGHVHELEVSHQLGTPINFIPHVAPFFQGISLTVNVPLQKTMSHKDVKSVFEEFYQDEKLVKVVEGEPYVRDNAGKHFVRVGGFAVHPHGRRAVIVATIDNLLKGAATQALQNLNLALGYDEYTGIPIE
;
A
#
# COMPACT_ATOMS: atom_id res chain seq x y z
N MET A 1 -8.83 11.67 -24.79
CA MET A 1 -9.26 12.66 -23.80
C MET A 1 -10.61 12.22 -23.24
N ILE A 2 -10.76 12.13 -21.92
CA ILE A 2 -12.03 11.77 -21.28
C ILE A 2 -13.00 12.95 -21.46
N SER A 3 -14.21 12.70 -21.96
CA SER A 3 -15.20 13.75 -22.20
C SER A 3 -15.73 14.35 -20.87
N GLN A 4 -16.12 15.62 -20.88
CA GLN A 4 -16.70 16.29 -19.71
C GLN A 4 -17.91 15.52 -19.15
N GLU A 5 -18.75 14.96 -20.02
CA GLU A 5 -19.89 14.11 -19.62
C GLU A 5 -19.45 12.83 -18.89
N THR A 6 -18.35 12.21 -19.30
CA THR A 6 -17.78 11.04 -18.63
C THR A 6 -17.24 11.39 -17.25
N ILE A 7 -16.57 12.53 -17.10
CA ILE A 7 -16.09 13.02 -15.79
C ILE A 7 -17.28 13.32 -14.88
N VAL A 8 -18.33 13.96 -15.41
CA VAL A 8 -19.54 14.27 -14.64
C VAL A 8 -20.25 12.99 -14.19
N LYS A 9 -20.45 12.00 -15.07
CA LYS A 9 -21.02 10.69 -14.70
C LYS A 9 -20.14 9.96 -13.67
N LEU A 10 -18.81 10.03 -13.80
CA LEU A 10 -17.86 9.48 -12.83
C LEU A 10 -18.08 10.12 -11.44
N LEU A 11 -18.11 11.45 -11.37
CA LEU A 11 -18.28 12.20 -10.12
C LEU A 11 -19.66 11.98 -9.48
N TYR A 12 -20.73 11.86 -10.25
CA TYR A 12 -22.06 11.53 -9.72
C TYR A 12 -22.19 10.10 -9.19
N THR A 13 -21.31 9.20 -9.63
CA THR A 13 -21.34 7.80 -9.20
C THR A 13 -20.49 7.57 -7.96
N ILE A 14 -19.54 8.46 -7.66
CA ILE A 14 -18.67 8.38 -6.49
C ILE A 14 -19.34 9.10 -5.32
N GLY A 15 -19.84 8.33 -4.36
CA GLY A 15 -20.42 8.80 -3.10
C GLY A 15 -19.45 8.81 -1.92
N SER A 16 -18.32 8.07 -1.98
CA SER A 16 -17.33 8.07 -0.88
C SER A 16 -15.88 7.94 -1.33
N ARG A 17 -14.95 8.31 -0.45
CA ARG A 17 -13.50 8.13 -0.65
C ARG A 17 -13.13 6.68 -0.93
N LYS A 18 -13.83 5.72 -0.33
CA LYS A 18 -13.60 4.28 -0.52
C LYS A 18 -13.82 3.86 -1.97
N GLU A 19 -14.89 4.38 -2.58
CA GLU A 19 -15.25 4.10 -3.97
C GLU A 19 -14.24 4.71 -4.97
N VAL A 20 -13.64 5.86 -4.62
CA VAL A 20 -12.51 6.45 -5.39
C VAL A 20 -11.28 5.53 -5.36
N GLU A 21 -10.90 5.05 -4.18
CA GLU A 21 -9.74 4.17 -4.02
C GLU A 21 -9.95 2.83 -4.76
N GLN A 22 -11.18 2.32 -4.77
CA GLN A 22 -11.56 1.12 -5.53
C GLN A 22 -11.46 1.34 -7.05
N TYR A 23 -11.98 2.45 -7.56
CA TYR A 23 -11.84 2.80 -8.97
C TYR A 23 -10.37 2.92 -9.39
N LEU A 24 -9.54 3.60 -8.58
CA LEU A 24 -8.10 3.73 -8.85
C LEU A 24 -7.38 2.37 -8.83
N ARG A 25 -7.81 1.41 -7.99
CA ARG A 25 -7.27 0.04 -7.99
C ARG A 25 -7.56 -0.69 -9.30
N HIS A 26 -8.80 -0.60 -9.81
CA HIS A 26 -9.18 -1.25 -11.06
C HIS A 26 -8.51 -0.58 -12.28
N TYR A 27 -8.38 0.75 -12.27
CA TYR A 27 -7.78 1.53 -13.36
C TYR A 27 -6.24 1.45 -13.40
N SER A 28 -5.55 1.41 -12.26
CA SER A 28 -4.08 1.38 -12.17
C SER A 28 -3.44 0.00 -12.30
N SER A 29 -4.26 -1.03 -12.52
CA SER A 29 -3.78 -2.37 -12.85
C SER A 29 -3.56 -2.47 -14.37
N VAL A 30 -2.40 -2.94 -14.80
CA VAL A 30 -2.02 -3.10 -16.22
C VAL A 30 -2.86 -4.20 -16.91
N GLU A 31 -3.84 -4.80 -16.23
CA GLU A 31 -4.70 -5.90 -16.70
C GLU A 31 -6.13 -5.45 -17.05
N SER A 32 -6.33 -4.30 -17.72
CA SER A 32 -7.67 -3.84 -18.15
C SER A 32 -8.46 -4.86 -18.99
N GLN A 33 -7.76 -5.88 -19.54
CA GLN A 33 -8.31 -7.02 -20.28
C GLN A 33 -9.06 -8.04 -19.41
N LYS A 34 -8.79 -8.10 -18.09
CA LYS A 34 -9.42 -9.04 -17.14
C LYS A 34 -10.49 -8.39 -16.26
N PHE A 35 -11.00 -7.23 -16.68
CA PHE A 35 -11.94 -6.46 -15.88
C PHE A 35 -13.25 -7.24 -15.61
N ALA A 36 -14.01 -7.56 -16.66
CA ALA A 36 -15.29 -8.22 -16.50
C ALA A 36 -15.69 -9.11 -17.68
N VAL A 37 -16.36 -10.23 -17.36
CA VAL A 37 -17.19 -10.98 -18.31
C VAL A 37 -18.65 -10.64 -18.02
N ILE A 38 -19.36 -10.08 -18.99
CA ILE A 38 -20.74 -9.61 -18.84
C ILE A 38 -21.65 -10.49 -19.69
N LYS A 39 -22.49 -11.30 -19.04
CA LYS A 39 -23.55 -12.05 -19.69
C LYS A 39 -24.80 -11.18 -19.81
N VAL A 40 -25.27 -11.00 -21.04
CA VAL A 40 -26.48 -10.24 -21.38
C VAL A 40 -27.60 -11.21 -21.74
N GLY A 41 -28.73 -11.12 -21.04
CA GLY A 41 -29.94 -11.84 -21.41
C GLY A 41 -30.58 -11.27 -22.68
N GLY A 42 -31.21 -12.12 -23.51
CA GLY A 42 -31.84 -11.67 -24.77
C GLY A 42 -32.94 -10.61 -24.57
N ALA A 43 -33.67 -10.65 -23.45
CA ALA A 43 -34.66 -9.63 -23.09
C ALA A 43 -34.02 -8.23 -22.96
N VAL A 44 -32.83 -8.14 -22.35
CA VAL A 44 -32.10 -6.86 -22.20
C VAL A 44 -31.75 -6.25 -23.57
N LEU A 45 -31.45 -7.07 -24.59
CA LEU A 45 -31.21 -6.60 -25.96
C LEU A 45 -32.48 -6.12 -26.68
N THR A 46 -33.66 -6.54 -26.21
CA THR A 46 -34.95 -6.11 -26.74
C THR A 46 -35.40 -4.82 -26.06
N ASP A 47 -35.36 -4.80 -24.73
CA ASP A 47 -36.08 -3.81 -23.92
C ASP A 47 -35.16 -2.69 -23.36
N GLU A 48 -33.86 -2.95 -23.21
CA GLU A 48 -32.90 -2.05 -22.55
C GLU A 48 -31.63 -1.77 -23.39
N LEU A 49 -31.69 -1.95 -24.71
CA LEU A 49 -30.52 -1.88 -25.59
C LEU A 49 -29.73 -0.56 -25.46
N GLU A 50 -30.41 0.59 -25.47
CA GLU A 50 -29.77 1.90 -25.39
C GLU A 50 -29.13 2.14 -24.00
N THR A 51 -29.80 1.69 -22.94
CA THR A 51 -29.28 1.74 -21.57
C THR A 51 -28.02 0.89 -21.44
N LEU A 52 -28.04 -0.33 -21.98
CA LEU A 52 -26.89 -1.23 -22.01
C LEU A 52 -25.71 -0.63 -22.79
N ALA A 53 -25.96 -0.11 -23.99
CA ALA A 53 -24.92 0.48 -24.84
C ALA A 53 -24.29 1.70 -24.16
N SER A 54 -25.09 2.57 -23.54
CA SER A 54 -24.61 3.71 -22.75
C SER A 54 -23.75 3.28 -21.56
N ALA A 55 -24.17 2.26 -20.82
CA ALA A 55 -23.41 1.75 -19.68
C ALA A 55 -22.06 1.12 -20.10
N LEU A 56 -22.05 0.29 -21.13
CA LEU A 56 -20.81 -0.30 -21.68
C LEU A 56 -19.87 0.75 -22.26
N THR A 57 -20.43 1.78 -22.93
CA THR A 57 -19.68 2.93 -23.42
C THR A 57 -18.99 3.68 -22.28
N PHE A 58 -19.69 3.87 -21.16
CA PHE A 58 -19.10 4.47 -19.97
C PHE A 58 -17.89 3.65 -19.47
N LEU A 59 -18.03 2.33 -19.33
CA LEU A 59 -16.92 1.44 -18.94
C LEU A 59 -15.71 1.57 -19.89
N ASN A 60 -15.96 1.62 -21.20
CA ASN A 60 -14.90 1.77 -22.21
C ASN A 60 -14.20 3.13 -22.14
N ARG A 61 -14.95 4.21 -21.96
CA ARG A 61 -14.38 5.57 -21.86
C ARG A 61 -13.55 5.78 -20.60
N VAL A 62 -13.82 5.02 -19.53
CA VAL A 62 -12.98 4.97 -18.33
C VAL A 62 -11.83 3.95 -18.44
N GLY A 63 -11.54 3.44 -19.64
CA GLY A 63 -10.36 2.62 -19.92
C GLY A 63 -10.53 1.11 -19.69
N LEU A 64 -11.76 0.63 -19.46
CA LEU A 64 -12.05 -0.78 -19.19
C LEU A 64 -12.60 -1.50 -20.43
N TYR A 65 -12.26 -2.78 -20.58
CA TYR A 65 -12.68 -3.58 -21.73
C TYR A 65 -13.49 -4.79 -21.30
N PRO A 66 -14.78 -4.62 -20.93
CA PRO A 66 -15.64 -5.76 -20.63
C PRO A 66 -15.79 -6.68 -21.84
N ILE A 67 -15.71 -7.99 -21.59
CA ILE A 67 -16.02 -9.03 -22.57
C ILE A 67 -17.52 -9.31 -22.47
N VAL A 68 -18.28 -9.00 -23.53
CA VAL A 68 -19.73 -9.10 -23.50
C VAL A 68 -20.16 -10.35 -24.23
N LEU A 69 -20.90 -11.23 -23.56
CA LEU A 69 -21.49 -12.44 -24.12
C LEU A 69 -23.00 -12.33 -24.06
N HIS A 70 -23.70 -12.49 -25.18
CA HIS A 70 -25.16 -12.39 -25.19
C HIS A 70 -25.88 -13.67 -25.64
N GLY A 71 -27.11 -13.83 -25.12
CA GLY A 71 -28.10 -14.79 -25.63
C GLY A 71 -29.12 -14.12 -26.56
N ALA A 72 -30.04 -14.92 -27.12
CA ALA A 72 -31.14 -14.45 -27.95
C ALA A 72 -32.46 -15.24 -27.70
N GLY A 73 -32.68 -15.70 -26.46
CA GLY A 73 -33.76 -16.64 -26.13
C GLY A 73 -35.18 -16.18 -26.53
N PRO A 74 -35.66 -15.01 -26.07
CA PRO A 74 -36.98 -14.50 -26.44
C PRO A 74 -37.15 -14.29 -27.94
N GLN A 75 -36.13 -13.75 -28.62
CA GLN A 75 -36.12 -13.50 -30.06
C GLN A 75 -36.18 -14.82 -30.85
N LEU A 76 -35.42 -15.83 -30.40
CA LEU A 76 -35.44 -17.16 -31.00
C LEU A 76 -36.82 -17.81 -30.87
N ASN A 77 -37.46 -17.74 -29.70
CA ASN A 77 -38.81 -18.30 -29.52
C ASN A 77 -39.81 -17.68 -30.50
N ARG A 78 -39.83 -16.34 -30.62
CA ARG A 78 -40.74 -15.66 -31.56
C ARG A 78 -40.53 -16.12 -33.01
N LEU A 79 -39.29 -16.23 -33.45
CA LEU A 79 -38.98 -16.66 -34.83
C LEU A 79 -39.27 -18.15 -35.07
N LEU A 80 -39.18 -19.00 -34.04
CA LEU A 80 -39.60 -20.40 -34.15
C LEU A 80 -41.13 -20.49 -34.27
N ASP A 81 -41.85 -19.73 -33.45
CA ASP A 81 -43.31 -19.66 -33.51
C ASP A 81 -43.79 -19.14 -34.88
N ASP A 82 -43.18 -18.08 -35.42
CA ASP A 82 -43.45 -17.53 -36.76
C ASP A 82 -43.16 -18.55 -37.87
N ALA A 83 -42.20 -19.44 -37.66
CA ALA A 83 -41.87 -20.52 -38.58
C ALA A 83 -42.73 -21.79 -38.37
N GLY A 84 -43.67 -21.77 -37.42
CA GLY A 84 -44.51 -22.92 -37.06
C GLY A 84 -43.77 -24.07 -36.37
N ILE A 85 -42.64 -23.78 -35.72
CA ILE A 85 -41.79 -24.77 -35.04
C ILE A 85 -42.00 -24.63 -33.53
N GLU A 86 -42.58 -25.64 -32.90
CA GLU A 86 -42.79 -25.63 -31.44
C GLU A 86 -41.47 -25.86 -30.68
N PRO A 87 -41.04 -24.95 -29.79
CA PRO A 87 -39.82 -25.12 -29.01
C PRO A 87 -39.88 -26.31 -28.04
N GLN A 88 -39.02 -27.30 -28.23
CA GLN A 88 -38.92 -28.45 -27.32
C GLN A 88 -37.79 -28.27 -26.29
N TYR A 89 -38.09 -28.62 -25.04
CA TYR A 89 -37.13 -28.58 -23.94
C TYR A 89 -37.11 -29.90 -23.19
N GLU A 90 -35.92 -30.37 -22.88
CA GLU A 90 -35.70 -31.52 -22.01
C GLU A 90 -34.63 -31.16 -20.98
N GLU A 91 -34.90 -31.40 -19.69
CA GLU A 91 -33.99 -31.02 -18.59
C GLU A 91 -33.61 -29.52 -18.58
N GLY A 92 -34.45 -28.66 -19.15
CA GLY A 92 -34.19 -27.21 -19.28
C GLY A 92 -33.24 -26.84 -20.42
N ILE A 93 -32.85 -27.79 -21.27
CA ILE A 93 -32.04 -27.60 -22.47
C ILE A 93 -32.96 -27.63 -23.69
N ARG A 94 -32.77 -26.70 -24.62
CA ARG A 94 -33.53 -26.65 -25.87
C ARG A 94 -32.99 -27.68 -26.85
N ILE A 95 -33.83 -28.63 -27.25
CA ILE A 95 -33.50 -29.56 -28.34
C ILE A 95 -33.34 -28.73 -29.62
N THR A 96 -32.20 -28.88 -30.28
CA THR A 96 -31.84 -28.03 -31.43
C THR A 96 -31.62 -28.92 -32.66
N ASP A 97 -32.64 -29.04 -33.51
CA ASP A 97 -32.55 -29.73 -34.80
C ASP A 97 -31.91 -28.82 -35.89
N PRO A 98 -31.66 -29.30 -37.13
CA PRO A 98 -31.05 -28.48 -38.18
C PRO A 98 -31.80 -27.17 -38.46
N ARG A 99 -33.14 -27.21 -38.44
CA ARG A 99 -33.98 -26.06 -38.76
C ARG A 99 -33.97 -25.02 -37.64
N THR A 100 -34.04 -25.48 -36.40
CA THR A 100 -33.90 -24.67 -35.19
C THR A 100 -32.52 -24.02 -35.15
N LEU A 101 -31.45 -24.76 -35.49
CA LEU A 101 -30.09 -24.24 -35.54
C LEU A 101 -29.95 -23.14 -36.60
N GLU A 102 -30.55 -23.31 -37.78
CA GLU A 102 -30.54 -22.30 -38.84
C GLU A 102 -31.15 -20.97 -38.35
N ILE A 103 -32.30 -21.04 -37.69
CA ILE A 103 -32.99 -19.87 -37.13
C ILE A 103 -32.19 -19.27 -35.97
N ALA A 104 -31.67 -20.12 -35.08
CA ALA A 104 -30.80 -19.71 -33.98
C ALA A 104 -29.60 -18.92 -34.51
N ARG A 105 -28.86 -19.46 -35.49
CA ARG A 105 -27.70 -18.77 -36.07
C ARG A 105 -28.08 -17.40 -36.64
N LYS A 106 -29.17 -17.31 -37.38
CA LYS A 106 -29.66 -16.03 -37.95
C LYS A 106 -29.95 -15.00 -36.85
N VAL A 107 -30.68 -15.38 -35.80
CA VAL A 107 -31.05 -14.45 -34.74
C VAL A 107 -29.85 -14.03 -33.88
N PHE A 108 -28.93 -14.94 -33.58
CA PHE A 108 -27.72 -14.61 -32.83
C PHE A 108 -26.83 -13.61 -33.60
N LEU A 109 -26.66 -13.79 -34.90
CA LEU A 109 -25.92 -12.84 -35.75
C LEU A 109 -26.59 -11.46 -35.78
N ALA A 110 -27.91 -11.42 -35.94
CA ALA A 110 -28.66 -10.17 -35.99
C ALA A 110 -28.59 -9.41 -34.66
N GLU A 111 -28.80 -10.08 -33.54
CA GLU A 111 -28.74 -9.46 -32.20
C GLU A 111 -27.30 -9.05 -31.82
N ASN A 112 -26.28 -9.78 -32.27
CA ASN A 112 -24.87 -9.42 -32.09
C ASN A 112 -24.55 -8.09 -32.77
N LEU A 113 -24.92 -7.98 -34.04
CA LEU A 113 -24.69 -6.76 -34.82
C LEU A 113 -25.52 -5.59 -34.28
N LYS A 114 -26.77 -5.83 -33.88
CA LYS A 114 -27.64 -4.82 -33.26
C LYS A 114 -27.00 -4.18 -32.01
N LEU A 115 -26.34 -4.97 -31.17
CA LEU A 115 -25.60 -4.46 -30.00
C LEU A 115 -24.34 -3.69 -30.42
N VAL A 116 -23.58 -4.20 -31.39
CA VAL A 116 -22.40 -3.50 -31.93
C VAL A 116 -22.79 -2.14 -32.51
N ASP A 117 -23.82 -2.07 -33.34
CA ASP A 117 -24.31 -0.83 -33.94
C ASP A 117 -24.78 0.18 -32.88
N ALA A 118 -25.41 -0.30 -31.80
CA ALA A 118 -25.76 0.55 -30.67
C ALA A 118 -24.49 1.12 -30.00
N LEU A 119 -23.48 0.31 -29.71
CA LEU A 119 -22.23 0.78 -29.12
C LEU A 119 -21.49 1.79 -30.01
N GLU A 120 -21.46 1.56 -31.32
CA GLU A 120 -20.83 2.48 -32.27
C GLU A 120 -21.59 3.81 -32.35
N ARG A 121 -22.92 3.80 -32.31
CA ARG A 121 -23.74 5.04 -32.21
C ARG A 121 -23.43 5.85 -30.95
N HIS A 122 -23.07 5.19 -29.85
CA HIS A 122 -22.62 5.83 -28.60
C HIS A 122 -21.12 6.23 -28.62
N GLY A 123 -20.42 5.97 -29.72
CA GLY A 123 -19.02 6.35 -29.93
C GLY A 123 -18.01 5.38 -29.31
N THR A 124 -18.40 4.14 -29.02
CA THR A 124 -17.49 3.09 -28.54
C THR A 124 -17.23 2.09 -29.65
N ARG A 125 -15.95 1.81 -29.89
CA ARG A 125 -15.55 0.76 -30.83
C ARG A 125 -15.91 -0.60 -30.25
N ALA A 126 -16.67 -1.38 -31.00
CA ALA A 126 -17.03 -2.75 -30.66
C ALA A 126 -16.63 -3.67 -31.82
N ARG A 127 -16.33 -4.94 -31.52
CA ARG A 127 -16.02 -5.97 -32.52
C ARG A 127 -17.04 -7.09 -32.41
N PRO A 128 -17.83 -7.36 -33.47
CA PRO A 128 -18.69 -8.54 -33.49
C PRO A 128 -17.83 -9.80 -33.56
N ILE A 129 -18.06 -10.75 -32.66
CA ILE A 129 -17.39 -12.05 -32.62
C ILE A 129 -18.47 -13.15 -32.61
N PRO A 130 -18.99 -13.52 -33.78
CA PRO A 130 -20.11 -14.45 -33.88
C PRO A 130 -19.74 -15.93 -33.71
N GLY A 131 -18.45 -16.27 -33.80
CA GLY A 131 -17.91 -17.63 -33.72
C GLY A 131 -16.40 -17.63 -33.47
N GLY A 132 -15.79 -18.82 -33.40
CA GLY A 132 -14.34 -19.01 -33.22
C GLY A 132 -13.80 -18.85 -31.79
N VAL A 133 -14.68 -18.58 -30.80
CA VAL A 133 -14.30 -18.49 -29.38
C VAL A 133 -14.49 -19.82 -28.66
N PHE A 134 -15.67 -20.43 -28.78
CA PHE A 134 -16.00 -21.65 -28.06
C PHE A 134 -15.79 -22.87 -28.93
N VAL A 135 -14.93 -23.78 -28.49
CA VAL A 135 -14.75 -25.11 -29.10
C VAL A 135 -15.55 -26.11 -28.28
N ALA A 136 -16.42 -26.90 -28.92
CA ALA A 136 -17.33 -27.82 -28.24
C ALA A 136 -17.49 -29.16 -28.97
N ASP A 137 -17.79 -30.21 -28.22
CA ASP A 137 -18.34 -31.46 -28.77
C ASP A 137 -19.87 -31.45 -28.63
N TYR A 138 -20.57 -32.39 -29.28
CA TYR A 138 -21.98 -32.62 -29.01
C TYR A 138 -22.20 -32.97 -27.53
N LEU A 139 -23.19 -32.34 -26.89
CA LEU A 139 -23.55 -32.66 -25.50
C LEU A 139 -24.12 -34.09 -25.41
N ASP A 140 -25.11 -34.35 -26.25
CA ASP A 140 -25.68 -35.66 -26.57
C ASP A 140 -26.42 -35.48 -27.89
N LYS A 141 -25.87 -36.05 -28.97
CA LYS A 141 -26.37 -35.78 -30.32
C LYS A 141 -27.75 -36.39 -30.56
N ASP A 142 -28.00 -37.55 -29.99
CA ASP A 142 -29.26 -38.27 -30.18
C ASP A 142 -30.38 -37.64 -29.35
N LYS A 143 -30.05 -37.13 -28.15
CA LYS A 143 -31.01 -36.50 -27.24
C LYS A 143 -31.27 -35.03 -27.57
N TYR A 144 -30.23 -34.22 -27.77
CA TYR A 144 -30.36 -32.76 -27.87
C TYR A 144 -30.11 -32.19 -29.27
N GLY A 145 -29.67 -33.01 -30.23
CA GLY A 145 -29.32 -32.56 -31.58
C GLY A 145 -28.03 -31.73 -31.59
N PHE A 146 -28.07 -30.54 -32.21
CA PHE A 146 -26.94 -29.63 -32.37
C PHE A 146 -26.72 -28.75 -31.13
N VAL A 147 -26.65 -29.37 -29.96
CA VAL A 147 -26.32 -28.72 -28.69
C VAL A 147 -24.91 -29.11 -28.26
N GLY A 148 -24.10 -28.13 -27.86
CA GLY A 148 -22.69 -28.30 -27.56
C GLY A 148 -22.35 -28.36 -26.07
N LYS A 149 -21.34 -29.16 -25.76
CA LYS A 149 -20.57 -29.14 -24.50
C LYS A 149 -19.21 -28.52 -24.77
N ILE A 150 -18.97 -27.32 -24.24
CA ILE A 150 -17.70 -26.61 -24.41
C ILE A 150 -16.53 -27.46 -23.88
N LYS A 151 -15.46 -27.51 -24.65
CA LYS A 151 -14.19 -28.21 -24.37
C LYS A 151 -13.01 -27.26 -24.28
N GLY A 152 -13.11 -26.08 -24.89
CA GLY A 152 -12.07 -25.08 -24.85
C GLY A 152 -12.58 -23.69 -25.25
N VAL A 153 -11.82 -22.68 -24.84
CA VAL A 153 -12.07 -21.27 -25.16
C VAL A 153 -10.82 -20.68 -25.80
N ASN A 154 -10.95 -20.18 -27.01
CA ASN A 154 -9.89 -19.49 -27.74
C ASN A 154 -9.84 -18.00 -27.35
N LYS A 155 -8.85 -17.63 -26.55
CA LYS A 155 -8.66 -16.25 -26.06
C LYS A 155 -8.18 -15.28 -27.14
N GLU A 156 -7.48 -15.75 -28.17
CA GLU A 156 -6.74 -14.89 -29.10
C GLU A 156 -7.65 -13.88 -29.81
N VAL A 157 -8.87 -14.29 -30.17
CA VAL A 157 -9.84 -13.43 -30.85
C VAL A 157 -10.32 -12.30 -29.93
N ILE A 158 -10.51 -12.61 -28.64
CA ILE A 158 -10.92 -11.66 -27.60
C ILE A 158 -9.77 -10.68 -27.33
N GLU A 159 -8.57 -11.19 -27.07
CA GLU A 159 -7.40 -10.38 -26.76
C GLU A 159 -7.03 -9.46 -27.94
N SER A 160 -7.15 -9.96 -29.18
CA SER A 160 -6.96 -9.15 -30.39
C SER A 160 -7.96 -7.98 -30.48
N SER A 161 -9.21 -8.18 -30.08
CA SER A 161 -10.20 -7.09 -30.01
C SER A 161 -9.79 -6.03 -28.99
N ILE A 162 -9.40 -6.48 -27.80
CA ILE A 162 -9.03 -5.60 -26.69
C ILE A 162 -7.76 -4.82 -27.02
N ARG A 163 -6.71 -5.47 -27.57
CA ARG A 163 -5.48 -4.81 -28.04
C ARG A 163 -5.75 -3.74 -29.10
N ALA A 164 -6.76 -3.95 -29.95
CA ALA A 164 -7.18 -2.98 -30.95
C ALA A 164 -8.05 -1.84 -30.40
N GLY A 165 -8.34 -1.83 -29.09
CA GLY A 165 -9.17 -0.85 -28.43
C GLY A 165 -10.67 -1.00 -28.71
N ALA A 166 -11.15 -2.22 -29.01
CA ALA A 166 -12.57 -2.50 -29.28
C ALA A 166 -13.16 -3.49 -28.28
N LEU A 167 -14.38 -3.24 -27.82
CA LEU A 167 -15.12 -4.16 -26.95
C LEU A 167 -15.48 -5.46 -27.70
N PRO A 168 -15.06 -6.64 -27.22
CA PRO A 168 -15.42 -7.90 -27.86
C PRO A 168 -16.88 -8.27 -27.51
N ILE A 169 -17.73 -8.41 -28.54
CA ILE A 169 -19.15 -8.77 -28.40
C ILE A 169 -19.38 -10.17 -28.96
N LEU A 170 -19.54 -11.15 -28.07
CA LEU A 170 -19.59 -12.57 -28.37
C LEU A 170 -21.03 -13.11 -28.41
N THR A 171 -21.29 -14.04 -29.31
CA THR A 171 -22.46 -14.93 -29.23
C THR A 171 -22.13 -16.15 -28.35
N SER A 172 -23.16 -16.87 -27.87
CA SER A 172 -22.98 -18.16 -27.17
C SER A 172 -23.01 -19.38 -28.11
N LEU A 173 -22.64 -19.20 -29.39
CA LEU A 173 -22.47 -20.31 -30.32
C LEU A 173 -21.08 -20.93 -30.18
N ALA A 174 -21.00 -22.25 -30.27
CA ALA A 174 -19.74 -22.99 -30.27
C ALA A 174 -19.55 -23.75 -31.58
N GLU A 175 -18.33 -24.21 -31.82
CA GLU A 175 -17.97 -24.96 -33.03
C GLU A 175 -17.25 -26.24 -32.65
N THR A 176 -17.54 -27.33 -33.36
CA THR A 176 -16.73 -28.54 -33.30
C THR A 176 -15.38 -28.32 -34.00
N PRO A 177 -14.36 -29.16 -33.75
CA PRO A 177 -13.08 -29.07 -34.45
C PRO A 177 -13.16 -29.15 -35.99
N ASP A 178 -14.20 -29.78 -36.52
CA ASP A 178 -14.50 -29.88 -37.96
C ASP A 178 -15.39 -28.73 -38.49
N GLY A 179 -15.77 -27.77 -37.65
CA GLY A 179 -16.45 -26.53 -38.05
C GLY A 179 -17.99 -26.56 -37.99
N GLN A 180 -18.60 -27.59 -37.40
CA GLN A 180 -20.04 -27.63 -37.17
C GLN A 180 -20.43 -26.70 -36.02
N ILE A 181 -21.37 -25.79 -36.27
CA ILE A 181 -21.90 -24.89 -35.25
C ILE A 181 -22.84 -25.66 -34.31
N LEU A 182 -22.71 -25.42 -33.02
CA LEU A 182 -23.54 -25.97 -31.96
C LEU A 182 -24.12 -24.86 -31.10
N ASN A 183 -25.38 -25.02 -30.70
CA ASN A 183 -26.05 -24.15 -29.75
C ASN A 183 -25.54 -24.43 -28.33
N VAL A 184 -25.21 -23.39 -27.55
CA VAL A 184 -24.79 -23.53 -26.15
C VAL A 184 -25.57 -22.58 -25.27
N ASN A 185 -25.88 -23.02 -24.05
CA ASN A 185 -26.50 -22.19 -23.04
C ASN A 185 -25.58 -21.01 -22.69
N ALA A 186 -26.10 -19.78 -22.76
CA ALA A 186 -25.31 -18.57 -22.54
C ALA A 186 -24.74 -18.44 -21.11
N ASP A 187 -25.41 -18.98 -20.08
CA ASP A 187 -24.88 -18.98 -18.72
C ASP A 187 -23.72 -19.98 -18.58
N VAL A 188 -23.79 -21.13 -19.26
CA VAL A 188 -22.69 -22.10 -19.34
C VAL A 188 -21.50 -21.52 -20.10
N ALA A 189 -21.75 -20.91 -21.26
CA ALA A 189 -20.71 -20.24 -22.04
C ALA A 189 -20.05 -19.09 -21.27
N ALA A 190 -20.82 -18.32 -20.49
CA ALA A 190 -20.28 -17.28 -19.61
C ALA A 190 -19.38 -17.86 -18.52
N ALA A 191 -19.78 -18.98 -17.91
CA ALA A 191 -19.01 -19.66 -16.88
C ALA A 191 -17.68 -20.21 -17.44
N GLU A 192 -17.72 -20.92 -18.58
CA GLU A 192 -16.52 -21.45 -19.23
C GLU A 192 -15.55 -20.34 -19.67
N LEU A 193 -16.11 -19.25 -20.21
CA LEU A 193 -15.33 -18.06 -20.55
C LEU A 193 -14.68 -17.44 -19.31
N ALA A 194 -15.42 -17.32 -18.21
CA ALA A 194 -14.91 -16.77 -16.96
C ALA A 194 -13.80 -17.65 -16.35
N THR A 195 -13.94 -18.97 -16.36
CA THR A 195 -12.90 -19.92 -15.91
C THR A 195 -11.58 -19.72 -16.66
N VAL A 196 -11.67 -19.40 -17.95
CA VAL A 196 -10.49 -19.26 -18.81
C VAL A 196 -9.90 -17.85 -18.74
N ILE A 197 -10.72 -16.80 -18.65
CA ILE A 197 -10.28 -15.39 -18.56
C ILE A 197 -9.85 -14.99 -17.14
N GLU A 198 -10.42 -15.63 -16.12
CA GLU A 198 -10.26 -15.29 -14.69
C GLU A 198 -10.55 -13.81 -14.38
N PRO A 199 -11.76 -13.29 -14.71
CA PRO A 199 -12.05 -11.87 -14.52
C PRO A 199 -12.26 -11.52 -13.05
N LEU A 200 -12.06 -10.24 -12.71
CA LEU A 200 -12.40 -9.71 -11.38
C LEU A 200 -13.92 -9.70 -11.14
N LYS A 201 -14.70 -9.45 -12.19
CA LYS A 201 -16.16 -9.38 -12.14
C LYS A 201 -16.79 -10.29 -13.20
N ILE A 202 -17.76 -11.09 -12.79
CA ILE A 202 -18.69 -11.78 -13.68
C ILE A 202 -20.06 -11.15 -13.48
N VAL A 203 -20.61 -10.50 -14.50
CA VAL A 203 -21.88 -9.79 -14.38
C VAL A 203 -22.97 -10.54 -15.15
N PHE A 204 -24.05 -10.90 -14.47
CA PHE A 204 -25.27 -11.41 -15.10
C PHE A 204 -26.33 -10.32 -15.15
N LEU A 205 -26.60 -9.79 -16.33
CA LEU A 205 -27.64 -8.78 -16.51
C LEU A 205 -29.03 -9.40 -16.59
N ASN A 206 -29.94 -8.88 -15.75
CA ASN A 206 -31.35 -9.25 -15.70
C ASN A 206 -32.25 -8.00 -15.49
N GLU A 207 -33.55 -8.16 -15.69
CA GLU A 207 -34.52 -7.07 -15.54
C GLU A 207 -34.81 -6.71 -14.06
N LYS A 208 -34.54 -7.64 -13.14
CA LYS A 208 -34.94 -7.52 -11.72
C LYS A 208 -33.92 -6.82 -10.84
N ASN A 209 -32.75 -6.44 -11.35
CA ASN A 209 -31.71 -5.76 -10.58
C ASN A 209 -31.23 -6.51 -9.31
N GLY A 210 -31.11 -7.84 -9.39
CA GLY A 210 -30.58 -8.68 -8.31
C GLY A 210 -31.47 -9.85 -7.90
N LEU A 211 -31.21 -10.37 -6.70
CA LEU A 211 -31.96 -11.40 -5.99
C LEU A 211 -32.70 -10.78 -4.80
N TYR A 212 -33.88 -11.33 -4.49
CA TYR A 212 -34.75 -10.83 -3.44
C TYR A 212 -35.04 -11.93 -2.43
N HIS A 213 -35.08 -11.55 -1.16
CA HIS A 213 -35.47 -12.44 -0.09
C HIS A 213 -36.96 -12.78 -0.21
N GLY A 214 -37.30 -14.07 -0.30
CA GLY A 214 -38.63 -14.54 -0.68
C GLY A 214 -39.75 -14.26 0.34
N VAL A 215 -39.39 -13.99 1.61
CA VAL A 215 -40.34 -13.58 2.67
C VAL A 215 -40.42 -12.05 2.82
N THR A 216 -39.29 -11.38 3.09
CA THR A 216 -39.26 -9.93 3.36
C THR A 216 -39.36 -9.06 2.11
N ASN A 217 -39.20 -9.65 0.93
CA ASN A 217 -39.10 -8.98 -0.37
C ASN A 217 -38.03 -7.88 -0.44
N LYS A 218 -37.07 -7.89 0.50
CA LYS A 218 -35.90 -7.01 0.46
C LYS A 218 -34.87 -7.57 -0.52
N LYS A 219 -34.22 -6.69 -1.27
CA LYS A 219 -33.10 -7.06 -2.13
C LYS A 219 -31.96 -7.60 -1.27
N ILE A 220 -31.30 -8.65 -1.73
CA ILE A 220 -30.11 -9.20 -1.09
C ILE A 220 -28.92 -8.47 -1.71
N ASP A 221 -28.21 -7.66 -0.94
CA ASP A 221 -27.09 -6.89 -1.47
C ASP A 221 -25.85 -7.77 -1.67
N VAL A 222 -25.47 -8.57 -0.67
CA VAL A 222 -24.26 -9.40 -0.71
C VAL A 222 -24.55 -10.83 -0.23
N ILE A 223 -23.89 -11.82 -0.83
CA ILE A 223 -23.86 -13.22 -0.39
C ILE A 223 -22.40 -13.68 -0.32
N ASN A 224 -21.96 -14.11 0.87
CA ASN A 224 -20.63 -14.70 1.08
C ASN A 224 -20.76 -16.22 1.13
N LEU A 225 -20.41 -16.90 0.04
CA LEU A 225 -20.70 -18.32 -0.15
C LEU A 225 -20.05 -19.22 0.89
N ASP A 226 -18.81 -18.95 1.30
CA ASP A 226 -18.10 -19.79 2.28
C ASP A 226 -18.81 -19.84 3.65
N GLU A 227 -19.56 -18.78 3.97
CA GLU A 227 -20.29 -18.61 5.24
C GLU A 227 -21.78 -18.96 5.10
N GLU A 228 -22.45 -18.41 4.08
CA GLU A 228 -23.92 -18.35 4.02
C GLU A 228 -24.54 -19.43 3.13
N TYR A 229 -23.77 -20.08 2.25
CA TYR A 229 -24.31 -20.91 1.17
C TYR A 229 -25.18 -22.07 1.66
N GLU A 230 -24.68 -22.85 2.61
CA GLU A 230 -25.38 -24.05 3.10
C GLU A 230 -26.69 -23.70 3.81
N ASP A 231 -26.70 -22.63 4.59
CA ASP A 231 -27.89 -22.19 5.33
C ASP A 231 -28.90 -21.55 4.40
N LEU A 232 -28.44 -20.72 3.46
CA LEU A 232 -29.29 -20.12 2.44
C LEU A 232 -29.99 -21.19 1.57
N LEU A 233 -29.34 -22.33 1.29
CA LEU A 233 -29.96 -23.42 0.55
C LEU A 233 -31.05 -24.19 1.32
N LYS A 234 -30.99 -24.18 2.66
CA LYS A 234 -32.00 -24.82 3.53
C LYS A 234 -33.25 -23.96 3.69
N GLU A 235 -33.15 -22.66 3.44
CA GLU A 235 -34.26 -21.73 3.56
C GLU A 235 -35.46 -22.12 2.67
N PRO A 236 -36.68 -22.28 3.23
CA PRO A 236 -37.86 -22.71 2.49
C PRO A 236 -38.26 -21.77 1.35
N TRP A 237 -37.93 -20.49 1.46
CA TRP A 237 -38.27 -19.47 0.45
C TRP A 237 -37.33 -19.49 -0.76
N VAL A 238 -36.20 -20.18 -0.70
CA VAL A 238 -35.25 -20.31 -1.81
C VAL A 238 -35.76 -21.33 -2.83
N LYS A 239 -36.56 -20.81 -3.77
CA LYS A 239 -37.18 -21.56 -4.87
C LYS A 239 -36.15 -22.19 -5.81
N TYR A 240 -36.57 -23.17 -6.61
CA TYR A 240 -35.74 -23.93 -7.54
C TYR A 240 -34.83 -23.05 -8.43
N GLY A 241 -35.37 -21.99 -9.04
CA GLY A 241 -34.57 -21.09 -9.89
C GLY A 241 -33.46 -20.35 -9.14
N THR A 242 -33.76 -19.81 -7.95
CA THR A 242 -32.76 -19.16 -7.09
C THR A 242 -31.71 -20.17 -6.63
N ARG A 243 -32.15 -21.37 -6.26
CA ARG A 243 -31.29 -22.49 -5.86
C ARG A 243 -30.28 -22.87 -6.95
N LEU A 244 -30.76 -23.02 -8.19
CA LEU A 244 -29.91 -23.33 -9.33
C LEU A 244 -28.89 -22.22 -9.59
N LYS A 245 -29.31 -20.96 -9.52
CA LYS A 245 -28.42 -19.81 -9.74
C LYS A 245 -27.32 -19.74 -8.66
N LEU A 246 -27.66 -19.98 -7.39
CA LEU A 246 -26.68 -20.03 -6.30
C LEU A 246 -25.67 -21.16 -6.48
N LYS A 247 -26.13 -22.35 -6.86
CA LYS A 247 -25.25 -23.49 -7.17
C LYS A 247 -24.26 -23.17 -8.29
N GLN A 248 -24.76 -22.62 -9.41
CA GLN A 248 -23.93 -22.22 -10.54
C GLN A 248 -22.91 -21.14 -10.15
N CYS A 249 -23.32 -20.14 -9.37
CA CYS A 249 -22.40 -19.10 -8.91
C CYS A 249 -21.33 -19.68 -7.98
N LYS A 250 -21.68 -20.65 -7.13
CA LYS A 250 -20.71 -21.34 -6.28
C LYS A 250 -19.73 -22.16 -7.09
N GLU A 251 -20.22 -23.03 -7.96
CA GLU A 251 -19.37 -23.88 -8.82
C GLU A 251 -18.39 -23.04 -9.64
N LEU A 252 -18.87 -21.93 -10.21
CA LEU A 252 -18.04 -20.97 -10.94
C LEU A 252 -16.98 -20.33 -10.05
N LEU A 253 -17.39 -19.78 -8.91
CA LEU A 253 -16.48 -19.03 -8.04
C LEU A 253 -15.46 -19.93 -7.33
N ASP A 254 -15.80 -21.20 -7.03
CA ASP A 254 -14.89 -22.17 -6.44
C ASP A 254 -13.68 -22.45 -7.37
N GLY A 255 -13.89 -22.38 -8.69
CA GLY A 255 -12.83 -22.51 -9.70
C GLY A 255 -12.05 -21.24 -10.01
N LEU A 256 -12.40 -20.10 -9.39
CA LEU A 256 -11.80 -18.80 -9.65
C LEU A 256 -11.01 -18.26 -8.44
N PRO A 257 -10.09 -17.30 -8.66
CA PRO A 257 -9.45 -16.58 -7.57
C PRO A 257 -10.47 -15.97 -6.59
N ARG A 258 -10.14 -15.93 -5.29
CA ARG A 258 -11.03 -15.33 -4.26
C ARG A 258 -11.34 -13.85 -4.49
N SER A 259 -10.53 -13.15 -5.30
CA SER A 259 -10.77 -11.77 -5.73
C SER A 259 -11.90 -11.63 -6.74
N SER A 260 -12.30 -12.72 -7.41
CA SER A 260 -13.40 -12.72 -8.35
C SER A 260 -14.75 -12.71 -7.63
N SER A 261 -15.72 -12.03 -8.22
CA SER A 261 -17.10 -11.98 -7.73
C SER A 261 -18.10 -12.03 -8.87
N VAL A 262 -19.27 -12.58 -8.59
CA VAL A 262 -20.42 -12.59 -9.48
C VAL A 262 -21.37 -11.47 -9.05
N ALA A 263 -21.87 -10.67 -9.99
CA ALA A 263 -22.85 -9.63 -9.71
C ALA A 263 -24.10 -9.84 -10.58
N ILE A 264 -25.28 -9.82 -9.98
CA ILE A 264 -26.58 -9.93 -10.67
C ILE A 264 -27.27 -8.58 -10.59
N MET A 265 -27.51 -7.93 -11.72
CA MET A 265 -28.05 -6.55 -11.75
C MET A 265 -28.75 -6.21 -13.06
N SER A 266 -29.34 -5.01 -13.13
CA SER A 266 -29.90 -4.42 -14.35
C SER A 266 -28.86 -3.62 -15.12
N ALA A 267 -29.09 -3.41 -16.43
CA ALA A 267 -28.15 -2.68 -17.29
C ALA A 267 -27.94 -1.24 -16.82
N SER A 268 -29.00 -0.59 -16.32
CA SER A 268 -28.94 0.77 -15.76
C SER A 268 -28.00 0.92 -14.56
N HIS A 269 -27.70 -0.16 -13.85
CA HIS A 269 -26.86 -0.18 -12.65
C HIS A 269 -25.41 -0.60 -12.92
N LEU A 270 -25.10 -1.00 -14.16
CA LEU A 270 -23.79 -1.54 -14.52
C LEU A 270 -22.63 -0.55 -14.28
N HIS A 271 -22.85 0.75 -14.50
CA HIS A 271 -21.83 1.77 -14.23
C HIS A 271 -21.56 1.96 -12.74
N LYS A 272 -22.54 1.69 -11.86
CA LYS A 272 -22.38 1.77 -10.40
C LYS A 272 -21.56 0.62 -9.84
N GLU A 273 -21.63 -0.56 -10.47
CA GLU A 273 -20.86 -1.74 -10.03
C GLU A 273 -19.34 -1.52 -10.01
N LEU A 274 -18.83 -0.57 -10.79
CA LEU A 274 -17.44 -0.15 -10.76
C LEU A 274 -17.00 0.47 -9.43
N PHE A 275 -17.95 0.99 -8.67
CA PHE A 275 -17.71 1.89 -7.54
C PHE A 275 -18.33 1.37 -6.25
N THR A 276 -19.16 0.33 -6.25
CA THR A 276 -19.80 -0.16 -5.01
C THR A 276 -19.27 -1.50 -4.54
N ASP A 277 -18.96 -1.58 -3.24
CA ASP A 277 -18.54 -2.82 -2.57
C ASP A 277 -19.74 -3.73 -2.19
N SER A 278 -20.93 -3.15 -2.03
CA SER A 278 -22.18 -3.89 -1.84
C SER A 278 -22.78 -4.41 -3.14
N GLY A 279 -22.21 -4.01 -4.29
CA GLY A 279 -22.78 -4.25 -5.61
C GLY A 279 -23.96 -3.32 -5.91
N ALA A 280 -24.19 -3.03 -7.19
CA ALA A 280 -25.33 -2.22 -7.61
C ALA A 280 -26.64 -3.05 -7.73
N GLY A 281 -26.50 -4.37 -7.64
CA GLY A 281 -27.57 -5.37 -7.57
C GLY A 281 -27.34 -6.33 -6.40
N THR A 282 -27.18 -7.63 -6.69
CA THR A 282 -26.74 -8.65 -5.72
C THR A 282 -25.33 -9.10 -6.05
N LEU A 283 -24.39 -8.90 -5.13
CA LEU A 283 -23.00 -9.34 -5.22
C LEU A 283 -22.83 -10.70 -4.54
N ILE A 284 -22.30 -11.67 -5.25
CA ILE A 284 -22.00 -13.02 -4.76
C ILE A 284 -20.49 -13.23 -4.86
N ARG A 285 -19.87 -13.67 -3.78
CA ARG A 285 -18.43 -13.93 -3.72
C ARG A 285 -18.16 -15.10 -2.80
N ARG A 286 -16.96 -15.67 -2.87
CA ARG A 286 -16.55 -16.69 -1.90
C ARG A 286 -16.53 -16.13 -0.48
N GLY A 287 -15.96 -14.94 -0.30
CA GLY A 287 -15.74 -14.37 1.02
C GLY A 287 -14.73 -15.20 1.80
N HIS A 288 -14.83 -15.18 3.13
CA HIS A 288 -14.06 -16.04 4.03
C HIS A 288 -15.00 -16.57 5.11
N LYS A 289 -14.75 -17.79 5.58
CA LYS A 289 -15.43 -18.29 6.78
C LYS A 289 -15.09 -17.43 7.97
N LEU A 290 -16.10 -17.16 8.78
CA LEU A 290 -15.92 -16.53 10.07
C LEU A 290 -15.80 -17.62 11.14
N PHE A 291 -14.91 -17.39 12.08
CA PHE A 291 -14.70 -18.24 13.23
C PHE A 291 -15.04 -17.45 14.48
N LYS A 292 -15.86 -18.07 15.33
CA LYS A 292 -16.11 -17.64 16.69
C LYS A 292 -15.40 -18.62 17.64
N TYR A 293 -14.74 -18.06 18.64
CA TYR A 293 -14.10 -18.81 19.70
C TYR A 293 -14.52 -18.24 21.04
N ASP A 294 -14.88 -19.09 22.00
CA ASP A 294 -15.37 -18.67 23.32
C ASP A 294 -14.24 -18.57 24.35
N SER A 295 -12.99 -18.77 23.92
CA SER A 295 -11.80 -18.56 24.74
C SER A 295 -10.53 -18.36 23.91
N LEU A 296 -9.54 -17.69 24.50
CA LEU A 296 -8.22 -17.48 23.91
C LEU A 296 -7.47 -18.78 23.57
N GLY A 297 -7.71 -19.86 24.31
CA GLY A 297 -7.02 -21.14 24.09
C GLY A 297 -7.45 -21.89 22.83
N GLN A 298 -8.58 -21.51 22.22
CA GLN A 298 -9.09 -22.12 21.00
C GLN A 298 -8.57 -21.44 19.73
N VAL A 299 -7.95 -20.26 19.85
CA VAL A 299 -7.44 -19.47 18.72
C VAL A 299 -5.94 -19.64 18.61
N ASP A 300 -5.45 -19.76 17.38
CA ASP A 300 -4.02 -19.68 17.10
C ASP A 300 -3.46 -18.32 17.58
N PRO A 301 -2.57 -18.30 18.60
CA PRO A 301 -2.03 -17.05 19.14
C PRO A 301 -1.25 -16.24 18.09
N ASP A 302 -0.69 -16.90 17.08
CA ASP A 302 0.04 -16.22 16.01
C ASP A 302 -0.90 -15.45 15.07
N LYS A 303 -2.14 -15.91 14.87
CA LYS A 303 -3.16 -15.15 14.10
C LYS A 303 -3.51 -13.84 14.80
N ILE A 304 -3.81 -13.92 16.10
CA ILE A 304 -4.12 -12.73 16.91
C ILE A 304 -2.90 -11.80 16.94
N ARG A 305 -1.69 -12.33 17.14
CA ARG A 305 -0.47 -11.53 17.19
C ARG A 305 -0.24 -10.78 15.88
N ARG A 306 -0.32 -11.45 14.73
CA ARG A 306 -0.08 -10.84 13.41
C ARG A 306 -0.98 -9.65 13.15
N ILE A 307 -2.30 -9.80 13.34
CA ILE A 307 -3.23 -8.69 13.07
C ILE A 307 -3.12 -7.58 14.12
N MET A 308 -2.83 -7.89 15.38
CA MET A 308 -2.58 -6.87 16.39
C MET A 308 -1.31 -6.06 16.09
N GLU A 309 -0.20 -6.71 15.72
CA GLU A 309 1.02 -6.03 15.30
C GLU A 309 0.81 -5.23 14.00
N ALA A 310 0.00 -5.76 13.10
CA ALA A 310 -0.25 -5.15 11.79
C ALA A 310 -1.30 -4.05 11.80
N GLU A 311 -2.23 -3.97 12.77
CA GLU A 311 -3.36 -3.03 12.72
C GLU A 311 -3.68 -2.30 14.04
N ASP A 312 -3.29 -2.83 15.20
CA ASP A 312 -3.57 -2.17 16.48
C ASP A 312 -2.61 -1.01 16.71
N SER A 313 -3.13 0.22 16.73
CA SER A 313 -2.32 1.42 16.93
C SER A 313 -1.56 1.41 18.24
N VAL A 314 -2.13 0.85 19.33
CA VAL A 314 -1.46 0.77 20.64
C VAL A 314 -0.31 -0.24 20.62
N VAL A 315 -0.49 -1.37 19.91
CA VAL A 315 0.57 -2.38 19.76
C VAL A 315 1.68 -1.90 18.82
N LYS A 316 1.33 -1.35 17.65
CA LYS A 316 2.29 -0.73 16.71
C LYS A 316 3.17 0.33 17.36
N SER A 317 2.56 1.06 18.28
CA SER A 317 3.23 2.12 19.00
C SER A 317 4.25 1.60 20.03
N GLY A 318 4.11 0.35 20.47
CA GLY A 318 4.92 -0.26 21.53
C GLY A 318 4.42 0.04 22.95
N GLN A 319 3.30 0.75 23.10
CA GLN A 319 2.69 1.04 24.41
C GLN A 319 2.25 -0.24 25.15
N VAL A 320 1.73 -1.22 24.42
CA VAL A 320 1.30 -2.51 24.96
C VAL A 320 1.80 -3.62 24.04
N SER A 321 2.49 -4.61 24.58
CA SER A 321 2.85 -5.81 23.83
C SER A 321 1.63 -6.71 23.63
N VAL A 322 1.54 -7.45 22.53
CA VAL A 322 0.48 -8.46 22.33
C VAL A 322 0.47 -9.45 23.51
N ALA A 323 1.64 -9.89 23.99
CA ALA A 323 1.74 -10.81 25.11
C ALA A 323 1.18 -10.24 26.44
N SER A 324 1.40 -8.96 26.74
CA SER A 324 0.79 -8.31 27.91
C SER A 324 -0.72 -8.20 27.78
N TYR A 325 -1.22 -7.83 26.60
CA TYR A 325 -2.65 -7.70 26.35
C TYR A 325 -3.37 -9.05 26.46
N LEU A 326 -2.82 -10.12 25.86
CA LEU A 326 -3.42 -11.45 25.95
C LEU A 326 -3.46 -11.97 27.39
N ARG A 327 -2.47 -11.65 28.22
CA ARG A 327 -2.48 -12.01 29.66
C ARG A 327 -3.56 -11.26 30.44
N GLU A 328 -3.80 -9.99 30.13
CA GLU A 328 -4.91 -9.23 30.73
C GLU A 328 -6.26 -9.81 30.29
N LEU A 329 -6.40 -10.14 29.02
CA LEU A 329 -7.61 -10.70 28.45
C LEU A 329 -7.93 -12.09 29.03
N GLN A 330 -6.92 -12.90 29.36
CA GLN A 330 -7.09 -14.18 30.08
C GLN A 330 -7.71 -14.03 31.48
N GLN A 331 -7.64 -12.85 32.10
CA GLN A 331 -8.21 -12.59 33.43
C GLN A 331 -9.68 -12.16 33.35
N LYS A 332 -10.23 -11.95 32.15
CA LYS A 332 -11.63 -11.55 31.97
C LYS A 332 -12.56 -12.76 32.15
N PRO A 333 -13.76 -12.58 32.73
CA PRO A 333 -14.67 -13.70 33.04
C PRO A 333 -15.12 -14.48 31.81
N GLN A 334 -15.42 -13.78 30.71
CA GLN A 334 -15.83 -14.37 29.44
C GLN A 334 -15.27 -13.55 28.27
N VAL A 335 -14.74 -14.25 27.26
CA VAL A 335 -14.12 -13.65 26.08
C VAL A 335 -14.61 -14.37 24.83
N SER A 336 -15.25 -13.65 23.92
CA SER A 336 -15.59 -14.12 22.58
C SER A 336 -14.63 -13.49 21.57
N ILE A 337 -14.02 -14.31 20.72
CA ILE A 337 -13.10 -13.87 19.67
C ILE A 337 -13.70 -14.21 18.32
N TYR A 338 -13.79 -13.21 17.45
CA TYR A 338 -14.25 -13.34 16.09
C TYR A 338 -13.10 -13.03 15.14
N THR A 339 -12.85 -13.89 14.17
CA THR A 339 -11.85 -13.65 13.14
C THR A 339 -12.24 -14.39 11.87
N ASP A 340 -11.69 -14.00 10.73
CA ASP A 340 -11.86 -14.72 9.48
C ASP A 340 -10.75 -15.76 9.28
N GLU A 341 -10.98 -16.70 8.36
CA GLU A 341 -10.02 -17.73 7.97
C GLU A 341 -8.56 -17.23 7.82
N PRO A 342 -8.29 -16.13 7.06
CA PRO A 342 -6.93 -15.62 6.87
C PRO A 342 -6.42 -14.73 8.01
N GLY A 343 -7.25 -14.38 9.00
CA GLY A 343 -6.87 -13.48 10.10
C GLY A 343 -6.66 -12.03 9.66
N GLN A 344 -7.46 -11.56 8.70
CA GLN A 344 -7.46 -10.17 8.21
C GLN A 344 -8.44 -9.26 8.97
N VAL A 345 -9.36 -9.84 9.75
CA VAL A 345 -10.20 -9.13 10.73
C VAL A 345 -10.15 -9.84 12.08
N LEU A 346 -10.21 -9.06 13.16
CA LEU A 346 -10.26 -9.56 14.53
C LEU A 346 -11.20 -8.68 15.34
N ALA A 347 -12.17 -9.30 16.00
CA ALA A 347 -12.93 -8.68 17.07
C ALA A 347 -12.80 -9.48 18.36
N ILE A 348 -12.70 -8.76 19.47
CA ILE A 348 -12.65 -9.35 20.81
C ILE A 348 -13.75 -8.70 21.64
N VAL A 349 -14.69 -9.51 22.09
CA VAL A 349 -15.81 -9.09 22.93
C VAL A 349 -15.66 -9.72 24.30
N THR A 350 -15.84 -8.94 25.36
CA THR A 350 -15.83 -9.40 26.74
C THR A 350 -17.20 -9.20 27.39
N SER A 351 -17.55 -10.10 28.29
CA SER A 351 -18.78 -10.04 29.08
C SER A 351 -18.53 -10.53 30.49
N ASP A 352 -19.41 -10.16 31.41
CA ASP A 352 -19.38 -10.61 32.80
C ASP A 352 -20.62 -11.48 33.08
N PRO A 353 -20.50 -12.82 33.05
CA PRO A 353 -21.61 -13.72 33.33
C PRO A 353 -22.16 -13.57 34.75
N ALA A 354 -21.36 -13.06 35.70
CA ALA A 354 -21.79 -12.86 37.08
C ALA A 354 -22.67 -11.62 37.24
N ASP A 355 -22.66 -10.71 36.26
CA ASP A 355 -23.47 -9.49 36.24
C ASP A 355 -24.08 -9.27 34.84
N PRO A 356 -25.16 -10.00 34.49
CA PRO A 356 -25.81 -9.90 33.18
C PRO A 356 -26.43 -8.52 32.89
N THR A 357 -26.48 -7.65 33.90
CA THR A 357 -27.01 -6.30 33.73
C THR A 357 -26.00 -5.34 33.09
N LYS A 358 -24.71 -5.71 33.08
CA LYS A 358 -23.67 -4.97 32.37
C LYS A 358 -23.65 -5.33 30.89
N PRO A 359 -23.57 -4.33 29.99
CA PRO A 359 -23.48 -4.59 28.57
C PRO A 359 -22.14 -5.27 28.22
N ALA A 360 -22.16 -6.10 27.19
CA ALA A 360 -20.93 -6.65 26.62
C ALA A 360 -20.05 -5.51 26.07
N VAL A 361 -18.74 -5.71 26.09
CA VAL A 361 -17.75 -4.71 25.66
C VAL A 361 -16.96 -5.26 24.50
N LEU A 362 -16.98 -4.57 23.37
CA LEU A 362 -16.04 -4.83 22.27
C LEU A 362 -14.72 -4.14 22.59
N GLU A 363 -13.77 -4.93 23.08
CA GLU A 363 -12.43 -4.48 23.50
C GLU A 363 -11.57 -4.08 22.29
N LYS A 364 -11.68 -4.84 21.19
CA LYS A 364 -10.91 -4.61 19.95
C LYS A 364 -11.75 -4.93 18.73
N LEU A 365 -11.59 -4.10 17.70
CA LEU A 365 -12.02 -4.38 16.33
C LEU A 365 -10.94 -3.89 15.38
N LEU A 366 -10.20 -4.84 14.80
CA LEU A 366 -9.07 -4.60 13.93
C LEU A 366 -9.38 -5.19 12.56
N ALA A 367 -9.05 -4.46 11.51
CA ALA A 367 -9.24 -4.91 10.15
C ALA A 367 -8.13 -4.36 9.26
N THR A 368 -7.55 -5.22 8.44
CA THR A 368 -6.60 -4.77 7.42
C THR A 368 -7.30 -3.90 6.37
N LYS A 369 -6.55 -3.04 5.67
CA LYS A 369 -7.11 -2.24 4.57
C LYS A 369 -7.83 -3.11 3.53
N THR A 370 -7.27 -4.30 3.22
CA THR A 370 -7.88 -5.27 2.32
C THR A 370 -9.21 -5.81 2.85
N ALA A 371 -9.29 -6.15 4.15
CA ALA A 371 -10.54 -6.60 4.77
C ALA A 371 -11.63 -5.52 4.76
N VAL A 372 -11.26 -4.26 5.04
CA VAL A 372 -12.19 -3.11 4.99
C VAL A 372 -12.72 -2.89 3.57
N LEU A 373 -11.84 -2.92 2.57
CA LEU A 373 -12.24 -2.82 1.15
C LEU A 373 -13.17 -3.96 0.76
N ASN A 374 -12.93 -5.16 1.27
CA ASN A 374 -13.76 -6.32 1.02
C ASN A 374 -14.97 -6.44 1.97
N ASN A 375 -15.36 -5.44 2.77
CA ASN A 375 -16.51 -5.50 3.71
C ASN A 375 -16.49 -6.74 4.64
N VAL A 376 -15.32 -7.28 4.96
CA VAL A 376 -15.20 -8.40 5.92
C VAL A 376 -15.64 -7.96 7.33
N PRO A 377 -15.34 -6.73 7.80
CA PRO A 377 -15.85 -6.23 9.08
C PRO A 377 -17.37 -6.23 9.21
N ASP A 378 -18.11 -5.98 8.12
CA ASP A 378 -19.57 -5.99 8.10
C ASP A 378 -20.15 -7.37 8.35
N ASN A 379 -19.58 -8.38 7.69
CA ASN A 379 -19.96 -9.77 7.91
C ASN A 379 -19.70 -10.18 9.37
N LEU A 380 -18.52 -9.82 9.88
CA LEU A 380 -18.13 -10.12 11.25
C LEU A 380 -19.03 -9.40 12.26
N TRP A 381 -19.43 -8.16 11.99
CA TRP A 381 -20.35 -7.39 12.82
C TRP A 381 -21.73 -8.03 12.92
N ASN A 382 -22.24 -8.60 11.82
CA ASN A 382 -23.51 -9.32 11.84
C ASN A 382 -23.47 -10.56 12.75
N SER A 383 -22.33 -11.26 12.81
CA SER A 383 -22.13 -12.37 13.76
C SER A 383 -22.10 -11.89 15.20
N ILE A 384 -21.40 -10.78 15.49
CA ILE A 384 -21.40 -10.16 16.83
C ILE A 384 -22.83 -9.77 17.25
N ARG A 385 -23.60 -9.16 16.34
CA ARG A 385 -24.97 -8.70 16.62
C ARG A 385 -25.95 -9.84 16.90
N LYS A 386 -25.73 -11.03 16.31
CA LYS A 386 -26.50 -12.24 16.62
C LYS A 386 -26.21 -12.77 18.02
N ASP A 387 -24.98 -12.59 18.49
CA ASP A 387 -24.53 -13.10 19.79
C ASP A 387 -24.76 -12.13 20.95
N HIS A 388 -24.83 -10.83 20.65
CA HIS A 388 -24.88 -9.77 21.66
C HIS A 388 -25.96 -8.74 21.32
N ASP A 389 -27.09 -8.80 22.03
CA ASP A 389 -28.22 -7.86 21.87
C ASP A 389 -27.89 -6.44 22.38
N VAL A 390 -26.94 -6.33 23.32
CA VAL A 390 -26.48 -5.07 23.91
C VAL A 390 -24.96 -5.05 23.91
N LEU A 391 -24.36 -4.03 23.28
CA LEU A 391 -22.92 -3.90 23.13
C LEU A 391 -22.46 -2.45 23.29
N THR A 392 -21.31 -2.26 23.93
CA THR A 392 -20.61 -0.98 24.01
C THR A 392 -19.18 -1.10 23.49
N TRP A 393 -18.65 -0.03 22.88
CA TRP A 393 -17.28 -0.02 22.38
C TRP A 393 -16.70 1.38 22.30
N ARG A 394 -15.38 1.46 22.27
CA ARG A 394 -14.64 2.72 22.24
C ARG A 394 -13.76 2.81 21.00
N VAL A 395 -13.89 3.92 20.28
CA VAL A 395 -13.06 4.24 19.12
C VAL A 395 -12.14 5.41 19.48
N PRO A 396 -10.81 5.28 19.33
CA PRO A 396 -9.86 6.35 19.65
C PRO A 396 -10.06 7.59 18.76
N SER A 397 -9.46 8.72 19.17
CA SER A 397 -9.52 9.97 18.39
C SER A 397 -8.85 9.84 17.03
N GLU A 398 -7.75 9.07 16.95
CA GLU A 398 -6.92 8.84 15.76
C GLU A 398 -6.61 7.33 15.63
N GLY A 399 -6.55 6.84 14.38
CA GLY A 399 -6.30 5.43 14.06
C GLY A 399 -7.53 4.51 14.18
N GLY A 400 -7.42 3.29 13.63
CA GLY A 400 -8.53 2.33 13.57
C GLY A 400 -9.43 2.51 12.35
N MET A 401 -10.57 1.79 12.33
CA MET A 401 -11.58 1.90 11.28
C MET A 401 -12.31 3.26 11.33
N ASP A 402 -12.89 3.66 10.19
CA ASP A 402 -13.59 4.94 10.05
C ASP A 402 -14.74 5.07 11.08
N LYS A 403 -14.79 6.21 11.77
CA LYS A 403 -15.83 6.52 12.75
C LYS A 403 -17.23 6.57 12.12
N SER A 404 -17.33 6.91 10.84
CA SER A 404 -18.59 6.87 10.09
C SER A 404 -19.21 5.46 10.11
N TRP A 405 -18.39 4.43 9.88
CA TRP A 405 -18.80 3.02 9.89
C TRP A 405 -19.37 2.61 11.25
N HIS A 406 -18.74 3.04 12.35
CA HIS A 406 -19.22 2.77 13.70
C HIS A 406 -20.53 3.52 14.00
N PHE A 407 -20.64 4.78 13.56
CA PHE A 407 -21.80 5.61 13.77
C PHE A 407 -23.06 5.03 13.12
N GLU A 408 -22.96 4.53 11.88
CA GLU A 408 -24.06 3.86 11.18
C GLU A 408 -24.59 2.59 11.88
N ARG A 409 -23.77 1.97 12.75
CA ARG A 409 -24.05 0.70 13.42
C ARG A 409 -24.40 0.86 14.90
N ALA A 410 -24.41 2.08 15.42
CA ALA A 410 -24.73 2.40 16.80
C ALA A 410 -26.12 3.02 16.92
N ASP A 411 -26.78 2.80 18.05
CA ASP A 411 -28.00 3.54 18.41
C ASP A 411 -27.65 4.90 19.03
N GLY A 412 -26.44 5.04 19.59
CA GLY A 412 -25.95 6.28 20.18
C GLY A 412 -24.42 6.36 20.25
N SER A 413 -23.91 7.58 20.40
CA SER A 413 -22.48 7.84 20.54
C SER A 413 -22.19 9.04 21.46
N LEU A 414 -21.05 9.00 22.15
CA LEU A 414 -20.62 10.03 23.09
C LEU A 414 -19.12 10.28 22.97
N ARG A 415 -18.73 11.54 22.77
CA ARG A 415 -17.33 11.93 22.62
C ARG A 415 -16.73 12.31 23.97
N ASN A 416 -15.59 11.72 24.31
CA ASN A 416 -14.81 12.08 25.48
C ASN A 416 -14.02 13.39 25.21
N PRO A 417 -14.26 14.47 25.96
CA PRO A 417 -13.58 15.74 25.76
C PRO A 417 -12.11 15.74 26.19
N MET A 418 -11.67 14.80 27.04
CA MET A 418 -10.28 14.78 27.55
C MET A 418 -9.28 14.16 26.58
N ASP A 419 -9.66 13.09 25.88
CA ASP A 419 -8.77 12.37 24.94
C ASP A 419 -9.31 12.29 23.50
N GLY A 420 -10.50 12.84 23.27
CA GLY A 420 -11.14 12.93 21.96
C GLY A 420 -11.68 11.62 21.40
N SER A 421 -11.62 10.51 22.16
CA SER A 421 -12.21 9.22 21.77
C SER A 421 -13.74 9.28 21.78
N THR A 422 -14.38 8.35 21.07
CA THR A 422 -15.84 8.25 20.99
C THR A 422 -16.27 6.88 21.48
N MET A 423 -17.16 6.85 22.47
CA MET A 423 -17.89 5.66 22.87
C MET A 423 -19.12 5.51 21.98
N PHE A 424 -19.41 4.29 21.56
CA PHE A 424 -20.61 3.91 20.83
C PHE A 424 -21.33 2.78 21.57
N PHE A 425 -22.64 2.68 21.36
CA PHE A 425 -23.46 1.61 21.93
C PHE A 425 -24.68 1.30 21.07
N TYR A 426 -25.21 0.09 21.21
CA TYR A 426 -26.55 -0.28 20.74
C TYR A 426 -27.26 -1.14 21.79
N GLY A 427 -28.59 -1.21 21.71
CA GLY A 427 -29.43 -2.04 22.57
C GLY A 427 -29.68 -1.47 23.97
N ILE A 428 -29.19 -0.27 24.28
CA ILE A 428 -29.42 0.40 25.58
C ILE A 428 -30.56 1.42 25.40
N GLN A 429 -31.75 1.11 25.94
CA GLN A 429 -32.93 1.97 25.84
C GLN A 429 -33.16 2.89 27.04
N ASP A 430 -32.49 2.65 28.17
CA ASP A 430 -32.68 3.38 29.43
C ASP A 430 -31.58 4.44 29.64
N SER A 431 -31.99 5.70 29.77
CA SER A 431 -31.08 6.84 29.97
C SER A 431 -30.23 6.73 31.24
N GLU A 432 -30.74 6.12 32.32
CA GLU A 432 -29.97 5.91 33.55
C GLU A 432 -28.93 4.80 33.37
N LYS A 433 -29.24 3.75 32.59
CA LYS A 433 -28.25 2.72 32.23
C LYS A 433 -27.17 3.24 31.30
N VAL A 434 -27.52 4.14 30.36
CA VAL A 434 -26.51 4.87 29.57
C VAL A 434 -25.57 5.62 30.52
N LYS A 435 -26.12 6.33 31.52
CA LYS A 435 -25.35 7.08 32.53
C LYS A 435 -24.46 6.21 33.43
N GLN A 436 -24.97 5.08 33.92
CA GLN A 436 -24.17 4.13 34.69
C GLN A 436 -23.05 3.50 33.84
N THR A 437 -23.35 3.20 32.58
CA THR A 437 -22.35 2.76 31.60
C THR A 437 -21.37 3.89 31.27
N LEU A 438 -21.64 5.16 31.59
CA LEU A 438 -20.69 6.26 31.42
C LEU A 438 -19.77 6.46 32.64
N ASP A 439 -20.26 6.25 33.86
CA ASP A 439 -19.49 6.48 35.08
C ASP A 439 -18.31 5.51 35.24
N THR A 440 -18.45 4.25 34.78
CA THR A 440 -17.38 3.25 34.75
C THR A 440 -16.22 3.59 33.82
N PHE A 441 -16.37 4.60 32.95
CA PHE A 441 -15.39 4.97 31.91
C PHE A 441 -14.59 6.24 32.25
N THR A 442 -14.77 6.82 33.43
CA THR A 442 -13.91 7.90 33.93
C THR A 442 -12.60 7.31 34.47
N PRO A 443 -11.41 7.65 33.93
CA PRO A 443 -10.18 7.00 34.34
C PRO A 443 -9.85 7.26 35.82
N LYS A 444 -9.62 6.18 36.59
CA LYS A 444 -8.97 6.29 37.92
C LYS A 444 -7.55 6.83 37.75
N LYS A 445 -7.15 7.75 38.64
CA LYS A 445 -5.78 8.32 38.70
C LYS A 445 -4.72 7.21 38.60
N PRO A 446 -3.63 7.41 37.83
CA PRO A 446 -2.63 6.37 37.65
C PRO A 446 -1.95 6.03 38.98
N SER A 447 -2.07 4.77 39.39
CA SER A 447 -1.23 4.13 40.40
C SER A 447 0.22 4.08 39.90
N GLN A 448 1.17 4.45 40.75
CA GLN A 448 2.59 4.43 40.46
C GLN A 448 3.08 2.98 40.25
N THR A 449 3.25 2.57 39.00
CA THR A 449 3.98 1.34 38.65
C THR A 449 5.00 1.66 37.57
N ARG A 450 6.26 1.36 37.87
CA ARG A 450 7.47 1.74 37.13
C ARG A 450 7.37 1.43 35.63
N ALA A 451 7.43 2.48 34.81
CA ALA A 451 7.42 2.40 33.36
C ALA A 451 8.81 2.06 32.81
N TYR A 452 8.91 0.98 32.04
CA TYR A 452 9.98 0.82 31.05
C TYR A 452 9.52 1.54 29.78
N SER A 453 10.18 2.65 29.50
CA SER A 453 9.93 3.53 28.37
C SER A 453 10.43 2.90 27.07
N THR A 454 9.54 2.62 26.11
CA THR A 454 9.88 2.71 24.69
C THR A 454 8.78 3.50 23.97
N PHE A 455 9.13 4.72 23.59
CA PHE A 455 8.24 5.71 23.03
C PHE A 455 7.84 5.40 21.58
N VAL A 456 6.53 5.42 21.33
CA VAL A 456 5.90 5.81 20.06
C VAL A 456 6.39 7.19 19.63
N GLN A 457 6.72 7.36 18.36
CA GLN A 457 6.97 8.70 17.81
C GLN A 457 5.63 9.36 17.46
N ARG A 458 5.09 10.15 18.38
CA ARG A 458 4.31 11.35 17.99
C ARG A 458 5.34 12.42 17.60
N ARG A 459 5.11 13.12 16.48
CA ARG A 459 5.88 14.32 16.09
C ARG A 459 5.77 15.36 17.21
N GLY A 460 6.80 15.46 18.05
CA GLY A 460 7.01 16.61 18.90
C GLY A 460 7.69 17.67 18.06
N TYR A 461 7.01 18.80 17.81
CA TYR A 461 7.69 19.97 17.27
C TYR A 461 8.70 20.43 18.31
N ALA A 462 9.97 20.42 17.94
CA ALA A 462 11.03 21.04 18.70
C ALA A 462 10.92 22.56 18.49
N THR A 463 10.63 23.30 19.55
CA THR A 463 10.26 24.73 19.52
C THR A 463 11.34 25.64 20.10
N SER A 464 12.56 25.14 20.33
CA SER A 464 13.64 25.98 20.84
C SER A 464 13.95 27.09 19.85
N THR A 465 13.97 28.33 20.32
CA THR A 465 14.40 29.50 19.54
C THR A 465 15.67 30.14 20.11
N THR A 466 16.21 29.54 21.19
CA THR A 466 17.42 29.99 21.87
C THR A 466 18.60 29.93 20.92
N LYS A 467 19.39 31.00 20.82
CA LYS A 467 20.60 31.00 19.99
C LYS A 467 21.67 30.11 20.62
N ARG A 468 22.35 29.29 19.80
CA ARG A 468 23.46 28.43 20.21
C ARG A 468 24.70 28.71 19.36
N ASN A 469 25.85 28.55 19.97
CA ASN A 469 27.15 28.82 19.36
C ASN A 469 27.83 27.50 18.97
N VAL A 470 28.30 27.44 17.73
CA VAL A 470 28.96 26.29 17.14
C VAL A 470 30.42 26.63 16.87
N GLY A 471 31.30 25.70 17.20
CA GLY A 471 32.70 25.72 16.79
C GLY A 471 32.97 24.64 15.73
N LEU A 472 33.69 25.00 14.67
CA LEU A 472 34.04 24.09 13.57
C LEU A 472 35.54 23.84 13.55
N ILE A 473 35.96 22.60 13.79
CA ILE A 473 37.35 22.17 13.67
C ILE A 473 37.54 21.52 12.29
N GLY A 474 38.51 21.98 11.50
CA GLY A 474 38.72 21.49 10.13
C GLY A 474 37.95 22.26 9.06
N ALA A 475 37.71 23.56 9.29
CA ALA A 475 36.83 24.41 8.47
C ALA A 475 37.26 24.62 7.01
N ARG A 476 38.49 24.23 6.62
CA ARG A 476 39.03 24.46 5.25
C ARG A 476 38.43 23.54 4.19
N GLY A 477 38.07 22.30 4.55
CA GLY A 477 37.61 21.29 3.61
C GLY A 477 36.29 21.65 2.92
N TYR A 478 35.97 20.98 1.80
CA TYR A 478 34.73 21.24 1.05
C TYR A 478 33.48 21.11 1.93
N THR A 479 33.37 20.03 2.71
CA THR A 479 32.27 19.84 3.68
C THR A 479 32.22 20.94 4.74
N GLY A 480 33.38 21.39 5.23
CA GLY A 480 33.46 22.48 6.21
C GLY A 480 32.88 23.78 5.67
N ARG A 481 33.20 24.12 4.41
CA ARG A 481 32.64 25.29 3.71
C ARG A 481 31.12 25.19 3.51
N GLU A 482 30.62 24.03 3.10
CA GLU A 482 29.17 23.83 2.97
C GLU A 482 28.44 23.95 4.31
N LEU A 483 29.05 23.46 5.39
CA LEU A 483 28.49 23.60 6.72
C LEU A 483 28.50 25.06 7.20
N ILE A 484 29.55 25.83 6.89
CA ILE A 484 29.58 27.28 7.16
C ILE A 484 28.43 27.98 6.44
N ASN A 485 28.21 27.69 5.14
CA ASN A 485 27.12 28.27 4.35
C ASN A 485 25.73 27.94 4.93
N LEU A 486 25.55 26.72 5.43
CA LEU A 486 24.31 26.27 6.08
C LEU A 486 24.10 26.96 7.44
N ILE A 487 25.13 27.04 8.27
CA ILE A 487 25.07 27.74 9.57
C ILE A 487 24.82 29.23 9.36
N ASP A 488 25.40 29.86 8.34
CA ASP A 488 25.14 31.27 8.01
C ASP A 488 23.65 31.54 7.79
N LYS A 489 22.93 30.63 7.15
CA LYS A 489 21.48 30.73 6.88
C LYS A 489 20.60 30.29 8.06
N HIS A 490 21.16 29.64 9.07
CA HIS A 490 20.38 29.07 10.18
C HIS A 490 19.95 30.15 11.20
N PRO A 491 18.65 30.36 11.49
CA PRO A 491 18.19 31.46 12.35
C PRO A 491 18.71 31.44 13.80
N HIS A 492 19.02 30.24 14.33
CA HIS A 492 19.36 30.05 15.75
C HIS A 492 20.80 29.58 16.02
N LEU A 493 21.61 29.32 14.98
CA LEU A 493 23.00 28.87 15.15
C LEU A 493 23.95 29.97 14.72
N ASN A 494 24.98 30.22 15.53
CA ASN A 494 26.07 31.12 15.20
C ASN A 494 27.38 30.35 15.19
N LEU A 495 28.17 30.56 14.16
CA LEU A 495 29.56 30.15 14.16
C LEU A 495 30.35 31.14 15.03
N THR A 496 31.14 30.62 15.97
CA THR A 496 32.00 31.44 16.84
C THR A 496 33.47 31.15 16.61
N HIS A 497 33.80 29.91 16.25
CA HIS A 497 35.17 29.46 16.05
C HIS A 497 35.29 28.64 14.77
N VAL A 498 36.32 28.93 13.98
CA VAL A 498 36.71 28.15 12.80
C VAL A 498 38.19 27.81 12.88
N SER A 499 38.51 26.54 13.12
CA SER A 499 39.89 26.09 13.25
C SER A 499 40.45 25.56 11.92
N SER A 500 41.59 26.12 11.49
CA SER A 500 42.40 25.64 10.38
C SER A 500 43.87 26.07 10.56
N ARG A 501 44.76 25.09 10.70
CA ARG A 501 46.22 25.33 10.75
C ARG A 501 46.77 26.05 9.51
N GLU A 502 46.21 25.78 8.34
CA GLU A 502 46.72 26.34 7.07
C GLU A 502 46.20 27.74 6.76
N LEU A 503 45.04 28.10 7.29
CA LEU A 503 44.41 29.40 7.05
C LEU A 503 44.49 30.33 8.27
N GLU A 504 45.20 29.92 9.32
CA GLU A 504 45.35 30.68 10.57
C GLU A 504 45.65 32.17 10.30
N GLY A 505 44.87 33.04 10.92
CA GLY A 505 44.96 34.50 10.79
C GLY A 505 44.25 35.11 9.57
N LYS A 506 43.71 34.32 8.64
CA LYS A 506 42.92 34.83 7.51
C LYS A 506 41.46 35.06 7.89
N ASP A 507 40.83 36.06 7.27
CA ASP A 507 39.39 36.30 7.38
C ASP A 507 38.60 35.11 6.80
N LEU A 508 37.46 34.79 7.43
CA LEU A 508 36.52 33.78 6.96
C LEU A 508 35.58 34.37 5.90
N ASP A 509 35.75 33.96 4.65
CA ASP A 509 34.85 34.33 3.56
C ASP A 509 33.56 33.50 3.61
N GLY A 510 32.42 34.10 3.24
CA GLY A 510 31.13 33.41 3.07
C GLY A 510 30.27 33.29 4.34
N TYR A 511 30.71 33.85 5.47
CA TYR A 511 29.91 33.96 6.70
C TYR A 511 29.58 35.43 6.98
N THR A 512 28.29 35.76 7.12
CA THR A 512 27.78 37.14 7.12
C THR A 512 27.30 37.64 8.48
N LYS A 513 27.05 36.72 9.42
CA LYS A 513 26.53 37.07 10.77
C LYS A 513 27.53 37.78 11.67
N SER A 514 28.83 37.54 11.49
CA SER A 514 29.90 38.23 12.20
C SER A 514 31.22 38.09 11.46
N LYS A 515 32.17 38.97 11.77
CA LYS A 515 33.54 38.85 11.26
C LYS A 515 34.29 37.81 12.08
N LEU A 516 34.78 36.76 11.42
CA LEU A 516 35.58 35.69 12.03
C LEU A 516 36.90 35.53 11.28
N THR A 517 37.93 35.11 12.00
CA THR A 517 39.24 34.71 11.44
C THR A 517 39.51 33.26 11.78
N TYR A 518 40.21 32.55 10.88
CA TYR A 518 40.67 31.20 11.17
C TYR A 518 41.67 31.20 12.33
N VAL A 519 41.46 30.28 13.26
CA VAL A 519 42.34 30.03 14.41
C VAL A 519 42.96 28.63 14.30
N ASN A 520 43.91 28.30 15.16
CA ASN A 520 44.50 26.96 15.24
C ASN A 520 44.28 26.36 16.63
N LEU A 521 43.03 26.03 16.93
CA LEU A 521 42.64 25.47 18.22
C LEU A 521 43.23 24.07 18.40
N LYS A 522 44.04 23.91 19.45
CA LYS A 522 44.51 22.61 19.95
C LYS A 522 43.46 21.98 20.88
N PRO A 523 43.50 20.64 21.08
CA PRO A 523 42.55 19.97 21.95
C PRO A 523 42.38 20.64 23.32
N ASP A 524 43.48 20.98 24.01
CA ASP A 524 43.52 21.56 25.35
C ASP A 524 42.99 23.01 25.44
N GLU A 525 42.69 23.63 24.30
CA GLU A 525 42.15 24.98 24.22
C GLU A 525 40.62 25.01 24.08
N LEU A 526 39.97 23.86 23.80
CA LEU A 526 38.51 23.76 23.64
C LEU A 526 37.76 24.04 24.95
N ALA A 527 38.35 23.70 26.11
CA ALA A 527 37.78 23.97 27.43
C ALA A 527 37.63 25.47 27.70
N LYS A 528 38.56 26.28 27.17
CA LYS A 528 38.62 27.73 27.39
C LYS A 528 37.50 28.48 26.66
N GLN A 529 36.93 27.86 25.62
CA GLN A 529 35.84 28.42 24.81
C GLN A 529 34.49 28.03 25.42
N THR A 530 34.16 28.64 26.57
CA THR A 530 32.96 28.29 27.36
C THR A 530 31.66 28.70 26.69
N GLU A 531 31.73 29.63 25.74
CA GLU A 531 30.60 30.11 24.95
C GLU A 531 30.18 29.16 23.83
N VAL A 532 30.97 28.11 23.51
CA VAL A 532 30.64 27.11 22.48
C VAL A 532 29.74 26.02 23.04
N ASP A 533 28.54 25.87 22.50
CA ASP A 533 27.56 24.84 22.87
C ASP A 533 27.78 23.51 22.12
N ALA A 534 28.29 23.57 20.89
CA ALA A 534 28.50 22.39 20.04
C ALA A 534 29.79 22.49 19.22
N TRP A 535 30.51 21.37 19.09
CA TRP A 535 31.67 21.23 18.21
C TRP A 535 31.37 20.29 17.06
N VAL A 536 31.70 20.73 15.85
CA VAL A 536 31.75 19.86 14.67
C VAL A 536 33.21 19.59 14.31
N LEU A 537 33.56 18.32 14.27
CA LEU A 537 34.90 17.84 13.93
C LEU A 537 34.91 17.39 12.46
N ALA A 538 35.23 18.33 11.57
CA ALA A 538 35.41 18.11 10.13
C ALA A 538 36.87 17.73 9.81
N LEU A 539 37.38 16.73 10.52
CA LEU A 539 38.78 16.29 10.48
C LEU A 539 38.95 15.00 9.65
N PRO A 540 40.17 14.70 9.17
CA PRO A 540 40.47 13.40 8.57
C PRO A 540 40.29 12.24 9.56
N ASN A 541 40.11 11.02 9.05
CA ASN A 541 40.07 9.81 9.87
C ASN A 541 41.36 9.65 10.69
N GLY A 542 41.20 9.22 11.94
CA GLY A 542 42.25 8.99 12.94
C GLY A 542 42.64 10.23 13.72
N VAL A 543 41.96 11.36 13.54
CA VAL A 543 42.37 12.67 14.08
C VAL A 543 41.37 13.23 15.11
N CYS A 544 40.16 12.70 15.21
CA CYS A 544 39.15 13.23 16.14
C CYS A 544 39.41 12.85 17.60
N THR A 545 40.05 11.71 17.85
CA THR A 545 40.23 11.15 19.20
C THR A 545 40.84 12.09 20.24
N PRO A 546 41.91 12.85 19.95
CA PRO A 546 42.48 13.79 20.92
C PRO A 546 41.50 14.90 21.33
N PHE A 547 40.72 15.43 20.39
CA PHE A 547 39.72 16.47 20.66
C PHE A 547 38.57 15.93 21.51
N VAL A 548 38.06 14.75 21.15
CA VAL A 548 36.99 14.07 21.92
C VAL A 548 37.42 13.80 23.35
N ARG A 549 38.57 13.14 23.54
CA ARG A 549 39.09 12.80 24.88
C ARG A 549 39.28 14.03 25.76
N GLN A 550 39.72 15.13 25.16
CA GLN A 550 39.93 16.36 25.90
C GLN A 550 38.60 16.95 26.36
N VAL A 551 37.60 17.07 25.48
CA VAL A 551 36.25 17.54 25.86
C VAL A 551 35.64 16.64 26.94
N GLU A 552 35.78 15.33 26.83
CA GLU A 552 35.31 14.38 27.86
C GLU A 552 36.01 14.57 29.20
N ALA A 553 37.34 14.75 29.19
CA ALA A 553 38.12 15.01 30.39
C ALA A 553 37.69 16.34 31.05
N ASP A 554 37.45 17.38 30.26
CA ASP A 554 37.04 18.68 30.78
C ASP A 554 35.64 18.65 31.41
N VAL A 555 34.70 17.87 30.84
CA VAL A 555 33.39 17.63 31.45
C VAL A 555 33.53 16.84 32.75
N LYS A 556 34.36 15.78 32.75
CA LYS A 556 34.61 14.94 33.94
C LYS A 556 35.27 15.70 35.08
N ASP A 557 36.19 16.61 34.76
CA ASP A 557 36.91 17.45 35.71
C ASP A 557 36.09 18.67 36.17
N GLY A 558 34.86 18.84 35.67
CA GLY A 558 34.00 19.98 36.00
C GLY A 558 34.47 21.32 35.41
N LYS A 559 35.38 21.28 34.42
CA LYS A 559 35.93 22.46 33.72
C LYS A 559 35.01 22.98 32.62
N SER A 560 34.11 22.14 32.10
CA SER A 560 33.15 22.46 31.05
C SER A 560 31.80 21.77 31.28
N SER A 561 30.71 22.39 30.84
CA SER A 561 29.42 21.69 30.67
C SER A 561 29.50 20.69 29.53
N GLU A 562 28.57 19.73 29.50
CA GLU A 562 28.45 18.79 28.38
C GLU A 562 28.12 19.54 27.08
N LYS A 563 28.91 19.31 26.03
CA LYS A 563 28.79 19.94 24.72
C LYS A 563 28.39 18.89 23.70
N VAL A 564 27.64 19.29 22.67
CA VAL A 564 27.34 18.38 21.55
C VAL A 564 28.59 18.24 20.67
N LEU A 565 29.01 17.00 20.42
CA LEU A 565 30.10 16.64 19.52
C LEU A 565 29.56 15.93 18.29
N VAL A 566 29.84 16.48 17.10
CA VAL A 566 29.53 15.84 15.82
C VAL A 566 30.83 15.50 15.10
N ASP A 567 31.11 14.22 14.95
CA ASP A 567 32.24 13.69 14.19
C ASP A 567 31.84 13.45 12.73
N LEU A 568 32.54 14.07 11.77
CA LEU A 568 32.31 13.83 10.34
C LEU A 568 33.22 12.72 9.76
N SER A 569 34.23 12.30 10.53
CA SER A 569 35.16 11.23 10.15
C SER A 569 34.53 9.84 10.32
N ALA A 570 35.33 8.80 10.11
CA ALA A 570 34.94 7.41 10.37
C ALA A 570 35.26 6.92 11.80
N ASP A 571 35.89 7.75 12.65
CA ASP A 571 36.49 7.33 13.92
C ASP A 571 35.48 6.71 14.89
N TYR A 572 34.24 7.21 14.89
CA TYR A 572 33.18 6.76 15.82
C TYR A 572 31.95 6.16 15.14
N ARG A 573 32.00 5.84 13.83
CA ARG A 573 30.85 5.27 13.09
C ARG A 573 30.50 3.83 13.48
N PHE A 574 31.43 3.15 14.14
CA PHE A 574 31.31 1.77 14.63
C PHE A 574 31.23 1.68 16.16
N ASP A 575 31.22 2.83 16.84
CA ASP A 575 31.20 2.91 18.29
C ASP A 575 29.74 3.01 18.78
N ASN A 576 29.27 1.97 19.48
CA ASN A 576 27.90 1.91 20.01
C ASN A 576 27.64 2.93 21.13
N THR A 577 28.66 3.62 21.66
CA THR A 577 28.51 4.73 22.60
C THR A 577 28.23 6.07 21.91
N TRP A 578 28.34 6.12 20.58
CA TRP A 578 28.01 7.27 19.76
C TRP A 578 26.68 7.05 19.04
N THR A 579 25.89 8.12 18.89
CA THR A 579 24.65 8.06 18.14
C THR A 579 24.94 8.18 16.65
N TYR A 580 24.53 7.20 15.85
CA TYR A 580 24.74 7.25 14.41
C TYR A 580 23.80 8.27 13.73
N GLY A 581 24.40 9.29 13.13
CA GLY A 581 23.78 10.53 12.66
C GLY A 581 22.99 10.43 11.34
N LEU A 582 22.12 9.43 11.22
CA LEU A 582 21.23 9.22 10.07
C LEU A 582 19.78 9.46 10.52
N PRO A 583 19.26 10.70 10.49
CA PRO A 583 17.97 11.06 11.07
C PRO A 583 16.82 10.18 10.61
N GLU A 584 16.76 9.85 9.32
CA GLU A 584 15.70 9.03 8.74
C GLU A 584 15.54 7.68 9.46
N PHE A 585 16.60 7.13 10.07
CA PHE A 585 16.56 5.86 10.81
C PHE A 585 16.75 6.01 12.32
N ASN A 586 17.39 7.10 12.78
CA ASN A 586 17.84 7.27 14.16
C ASN A 586 17.31 8.54 14.84
N ARG A 587 16.30 9.22 14.27
CA ARG A 587 15.75 10.50 14.74
C ARG A 587 15.51 10.57 16.24
N LYS A 588 14.93 9.52 16.85
CA LYS A 588 14.64 9.49 18.30
C LYS A 588 15.91 9.57 19.13
N SER A 589 16.92 8.79 18.76
CA SER A 589 18.18 8.71 19.50
C SER A 589 19.01 9.99 19.37
N LEU A 590 18.77 10.78 18.32
CA LEU A 590 19.47 12.05 18.07
C LEU A 590 18.93 13.21 18.91
N VAL A 591 17.69 13.14 19.40
CA VAL A 591 17.12 14.21 20.23
C VAL A 591 17.88 14.29 21.56
N GLY A 592 18.58 15.40 21.79
CA GLY A 592 19.42 15.59 22.98
C GLY A 592 20.73 14.80 22.98
N ALA A 593 21.12 14.18 21.86
CA ALA A 593 22.39 13.44 21.78
C ALA A 593 23.59 14.39 21.88
N THR A 594 24.57 14.03 22.70
CA THR A 594 25.80 14.82 22.88
C THR A 594 26.99 14.26 22.12
N ARG A 595 26.86 13.06 21.55
CA ARG A 595 27.90 12.36 20.77
C ARG A 595 27.28 11.78 19.52
N ILE A 596 27.63 12.35 18.37
CA ILE A 596 27.02 11.98 17.08
C ILE A 596 28.11 11.65 16.07
N SER A 597 28.07 10.46 15.50
CA SER A 597 28.92 10.05 14.38
C SER A 597 28.17 10.22 13.08
N ASN A 598 28.59 11.15 12.24
CA ASN A 598 27.92 11.44 10.99
C ASN A 598 28.24 10.36 9.95
N PRO A 599 27.22 9.82 9.25
CA PRO A 599 27.40 8.86 8.17
C PRO A 599 28.36 9.32 7.08
N GLY A 600 29.01 8.36 6.44
CA GLY A 600 29.74 8.61 5.20
C GLY A 600 28.81 8.78 4.01
N CYS A 601 29.17 9.60 3.04
CA CYS A 601 28.31 9.93 1.90
C CYS A 601 27.81 8.69 1.14
N TYR A 602 28.69 7.77 0.74
CA TYR A 602 28.28 6.51 0.10
C TYR A 602 27.39 5.67 1.01
N ALA A 603 27.70 5.64 2.32
CA ALA A 603 26.91 4.88 3.28
C ALA A 603 25.50 5.47 3.46
N THR A 604 25.35 6.79 3.44
CA THR A 604 24.04 7.47 3.45
C THR A 604 23.19 6.99 2.28
N GLY A 605 23.70 7.12 1.05
CA GLY A 605 22.93 6.72 -0.14
C GLY A 605 22.65 5.20 -0.17
N ALA A 606 23.63 4.37 0.20
CA ALA A 606 23.49 2.93 0.17
C ALA A 606 22.43 2.44 1.18
N GLN A 607 22.46 2.95 2.41
CA GLN A 607 21.44 2.62 3.40
C GLN A 607 20.05 3.11 2.97
N MET A 608 19.94 4.31 2.37
CA MET A 608 18.66 4.80 1.83
C MET A 608 18.10 3.94 0.69
N SER A 609 18.96 3.31 -0.08
CA SER A 609 18.55 2.40 -1.16
C SER A 609 18.29 0.95 -0.72
N LEU A 610 18.76 0.54 0.46
CA LEU A 610 18.68 -0.85 0.92
C LEU A 610 17.72 -1.06 2.09
N ARG A 611 17.60 -0.08 2.99
CA ARG A 611 16.80 -0.20 4.22
C ARG A 611 15.34 -0.63 3.95
N PRO A 612 14.62 -0.06 2.96
CA PRO A 612 13.24 -0.48 2.68
C PRO A 612 13.13 -1.92 2.20
N LEU A 613 14.20 -2.47 1.60
CA LEU A 613 14.21 -3.82 1.03
C LEU A 613 14.76 -4.90 1.98
N LEU A 614 15.24 -4.55 3.18
CA LEU A 614 15.75 -5.53 4.15
C LEU A 614 14.79 -6.71 4.40
N PRO A 615 13.46 -6.51 4.57
CA PRO A 615 12.53 -7.63 4.78
C PRO A 615 12.39 -8.55 3.56
N PHE A 616 12.92 -8.17 2.41
CA PHE A 616 12.78 -8.87 1.14
C PHE A 616 14.12 -9.37 0.58
N LEU A 617 15.25 -9.10 1.24
CA LEU A 617 16.55 -9.58 0.81
C LEU A 617 16.62 -11.11 0.83
N ASP A 618 17.30 -11.68 -0.15
CA ASP A 618 17.68 -13.09 -0.11
C ASP A 618 18.69 -13.33 1.03
N PRO A 619 18.38 -14.14 2.05
CA PRO A 619 19.30 -14.38 3.17
C PRO A 619 20.58 -15.10 2.75
N LYS A 620 20.65 -15.67 1.54
CA LYS A 620 21.81 -16.38 1.01
C LYS A 620 22.68 -15.54 0.08
N ALA A 621 22.28 -14.31 -0.25
CA ALA A 621 23.00 -13.48 -1.21
C ALA A 621 23.04 -12.01 -0.78
N ALA A 622 24.25 -11.48 -0.59
CA ALA A 622 24.46 -10.08 -0.24
C ALA A 622 24.08 -9.15 -1.41
N PRO A 623 23.39 -8.03 -1.15
CA PRO A 623 23.22 -6.99 -2.16
C PRO A 623 24.57 -6.38 -2.54
N THR A 624 24.66 -5.88 -3.77
CA THR A 624 25.88 -5.28 -4.32
C THR A 624 25.62 -3.83 -4.71
N VAL A 625 26.43 -2.93 -4.20
CA VAL A 625 26.34 -1.49 -4.43
C VAL A 625 27.53 -1.06 -5.28
N PHE A 626 27.26 -0.58 -6.50
CA PHE A 626 28.26 0.09 -7.32
C PHE A 626 28.06 1.60 -7.21
N GLY A 627 29.09 2.33 -6.78
CA GLY A 627 28.95 3.76 -6.48
C GLY A 627 29.97 4.62 -7.20
N VAL A 628 29.51 5.71 -7.82
CA VAL A 628 30.37 6.70 -8.50
C VAL A 628 30.19 8.07 -7.85
N SER A 629 31.28 8.68 -7.36
CA SER A 629 31.29 10.02 -6.76
C SER A 629 31.98 11.05 -7.65
N GLY A 630 31.66 12.31 -7.39
CA GLY A 630 32.45 13.43 -7.86
C GLY A 630 33.75 13.57 -7.07
N TYR A 631 34.75 14.19 -7.67
CA TYR A 631 36.11 14.20 -7.16
C TYR A 631 36.32 15.01 -5.87
N SER A 632 35.34 15.85 -5.48
CA SER A 632 35.32 16.50 -4.16
C SER A 632 35.30 15.49 -3.00
N GLY A 633 34.81 14.27 -3.23
CA GLY A 633 34.79 13.18 -2.24
C GLY A 633 36.18 12.68 -1.83
N ALA A 634 37.22 12.89 -2.65
CA ALA A 634 38.60 12.56 -2.32
C ALA A 634 39.30 13.64 -1.47
N GLY A 635 38.57 14.71 -1.08
CA GLY A 635 39.07 15.78 -0.24
C GLY A 635 39.93 16.80 -0.99
N THR A 636 40.63 17.66 -0.25
CA THR A 636 41.42 18.78 -0.80
C THR A 636 42.91 18.47 -0.94
N LYS A 637 43.40 17.36 -0.39
CA LYS A 637 44.81 16.96 -0.50
C LYS A 637 45.04 16.38 -1.90
N PRO A 638 45.99 16.89 -2.71
CA PRO A 638 46.21 16.42 -4.07
C PRO A 638 46.44 14.91 -4.17
N SER A 639 45.79 14.28 -5.15
CA SER A 639 45.86 12.85 -5.45
C SER A 639 45.33 12.60 -6.88
N PRO A 640 45.61 11.44 -7.49
CA PRO A 640 44.99 11.07 -8.77
C PRO A 640 43.44 11.06 -8.74
N LYS A 641 42.85 10.93 -7.55
CA LYS A 641 41.38 10.82 -7.35
C LYS A 641 40.69 12.18 -7.24
N ASN A 642 41.44 13.28 -7.12
CA ASN A 642 40.92 14.65 -7.16
C ASN A 642 41.68 15.56 -8.14
N ASP A 643 42.35 14.96 -9.12
CA ASP A 643 43.01 15.65 -10.21
C ASP A 643 42.10 15.62 -11.46
N PRO A 644 41.52 16.76 -11.87
CA PRO A 644 40.66 16.81 -13.06
C PRO A 644 41.35 16.42 -14.37
N GLU A 645 42.67 16.52 -14.47
CA GLU A 645 43.40 16.10 -15.66
C GLU A 645 43.49 14.57 -15.73
N VAL A 646 43.78 13.92 -14.59
CA VAL A 646 43.84 12.45 -14.50
C VAL A 646 42.46 11.82 -14.63
N LEU A 647 41.41 12.51 -14.16
CA LEU A 647 40.02 12.04 -14.23
C LEU A 647 39.39 12.24 -15.61
N ARG A 648 39.97 13.08 -16.47
CA ARG A 648 39.42 13.34 -17.81
C ARG A 648 39.34 12.02 -18.59
N ASP A 649 38.16 11.76 -19.15
CA ASP A 649 37.84 10.54 -19.89
C ASP A 649 38.07 9.23 -19.09
N ASN A 650 38.04 9.31 -17.75
CA ASN A 650 38.37 8.19 -16.87
C ASN A 650 37.33 7.97 -15.76
N LEU A 651 37.31 6.76 -15.21
CA LEU A 651 36.55 6.36 -14.03
C LEU A 651 37.47 5.54 -13.12
N ILE A 652 37.89 6.12 -12.00
CA ILE A 652 38.97 5.55 -11.17
C ILE A 652 38.38 4.82 -9.96
N PRO A 653 38.74 3.55 -9.68
CA PRO A 653 38.32 2.85 -8.48
C PRO A 653 38.98 3.42 -7.21
N TYR A 654 38.28 3.35 -6.08
CA TYR A 654 38.87 3.64 -4.76
C TYR A 654 39.61 2.43 -4.17
N SER A 655 38.91 1.62 -3.36
CA SER A 655 39.33 0.31 -2.87
C SER A 655 38.28 -0.68 -3.34
N LEU A 656 38.69 -1.73 -4.03
CA LEU A 656 37.76 -2.67 -4.66
C LEU A 656 37.10 -3.63 -3.65
N THR A 657 37.67 -3.79 -2.46
CA THR A 657 37.12 -4.55 -1.33
C THR A 657 37.51 -3.88 0.00
N GLY A 658 36.79 -4.19 1.09
CA GLY A 658 37.14 -3.74 2.44
C GLY A 658 37.08 -2.22 2.61
N HIS A 659 36.36 -1.52 1.73
CA HIS A 659 36.19 -0.07 1.84
C HIS A 659 35.40 0.26 3.11
N VAL A 660 35.73 1.34 3.82
CA VAL A 660 35.08 1.68 5.11
C VAL A 660 33.56 1.77 5.01
N HIS A 661 33.02 2.33 3.92
CA HIS A 661 31.57 2.37 3.66
C HIS A 661 30.93 0.98 3.49
N GLU A 662 31.64 -0.02 2.99
CA GLU A 662 31.14 -1.41 2.92
C GLU A 662 30.88 -1.95 4.33
N LEU A 663 31.86 -1.76 5.21
CA LEU A 663 31.80 -2.18 6.62
C LEU A 663 30.73 -1.38 7.36
N GLU A 664 30.68 -0.06 7.14
CA GLU A 664 29.73 0.86 7.78
C GLU A 664 28.28 0.48 7.44
N VAL A 665 27.97 0.31 6.15
CA VAL A 665 26.61 -0.06 5.72
C VAL A 665 26.25 -1.45 6.23
N SER A 666 27.19 -2.40 6.17
CA SER A 666 26.95 -3.76 6.66
C SER A 666 26.65 -3.79 8.16
N HIS A 667 27.40 -3.01 8.94
CA HIS A 667 27.21 -2.87 10.38
C HIS A 667 25.85 -2.23 10.71
N GLN A 668 25.51 -1.12 10.05
CA GLN A 668 24.27 -0.37 10.33
C GLN A 668 23.00 -1.09 9.86
N LEU A 669 23.07 -1.85 8.75
CA LEU A 669 21.93 -2.63 8.27
C LEU A 669 21.79 -3.99 8.95
N GLY A 670 22.84 -4.47 9.63
CA GLY A 670 22.88 -5.81 10.23
C GLY A 670 22.95 -6.94 9.20
N THR A 671 23.35 -6.65 7.95
CA THR A 671 23.47 -7.61 6.86
C THR A 671 24.68 -7.27 6.00
N PRO A 672 25.50 -8.25 5.56
CA PRO A 672 26.65 -7.96 4.73
C PRO A 672 26.23 -7.41 3.35
N ILE A 673 26.99 -6.45 2.85
CA ILE A 673 26.86 -5.92 1.49
C ILE A 673 28.21 -5.99 0.77
N ASN A 674 28.19 -6.00 -0.56
CA ASN A 674 29.38 -5.80 -1.39
C ASN A 674 29.37 -4.36 -1.93
N PHE A 675 30.49 -3.63 -1.84
CA PHE A 675 30.54 -2.24 -2.30
C PHE A 675 31.75 -1.93 -3.17
N ILE A 676 31.49 -1.31 -4.32
CA ILE A 676 32.52 -1.02 -5.34
C ILE A 676 32.52 0.49 -5.66
N PRO A 677 33.31 1.29 -4.94
CA PRO A 677 33.42 2.75 -5.12
C PRO A 677 34.35 3.18 -6.26
N HIS A 678 33.91 4.18 -7.03
CA HIS A 678 34.65 4.84 -8.10
C HIS A 678 34.48 6.37 -8.05
N VAL A 679 35.39 7.10 -8.70
CA VAL A 679 35.33 8.57 -8.86
C VAL A 679 35.36 8.95 -10.34
N ALA A 680 34.55 9.96 -10.69
CA ALA A 680 34.34 10.46 -12.04
C ALA A 680 34.70 11.96 -12.17
N PRO A 681 34.86 12.49 -13.41
CA PRO A 681 35.32 13.86 -13.68
C PRO A 681 34.27 14.97 -13.47
N PHE A 682 33.40 14.82 -12.47
CA PHE A 682 32.50 15.90 -12.03
C PHE A 682 32.82 16.27 -10.57
N PHE A 683 32.57 17.53 -10.19
CA PHE A 683 33.02 18.03 -8.89
C PHE A 683 32.29 17.38 -7.71
N GLN A 684 30.95 17.37 -7.70
CA GLN A 684 30.13 16.88 -6.58
C GLN A 684 28.93 16.07 -7.07
N GLY A 685 28.42 15.22 -6.19
CA GLY A 685 27.36 14.26 -6.42
C GLY A 685 27.82 12.80 -6.28
N ILE A 686 26.88 11.90 -6.05
CA ILE A 686 27.06 10.44 -6.05
C ILE A 686 25.90 9.80 -6.81
N SER A 687 26.19 8.78 -7.61
CA SER A 687 25.21 7.81 -8.10
C SER A 687 25.56 6.42 -7.56
N LEU A 688 24.54 5.71 -7.08
CA LEU A 688 24.62 4.34 -6.61
C LEU A 688 23.70 3.49 -7.46
N THR A 689 24.23 2.45 -8.09
CA THR A 689 23.43 1.38 -8.70
C THR A 689 23.47 0.19 -7.75
N VAL A 690 22.30 -0.20 -7.26
CA VAL A 690 22.16 -1.15 -6.16
C VAL A 690 21.43 -2.39 -6.64
N ASN A 691 22.18 -3.47 -6.73
CA ASN A 691 21.73 -4.78 -7.15
C ASN A 691 21.28 -5.59 -5.92
N VAL A 692 20.00 -5.97 -5.90
CA VAL A 692 19.34 -6.55 -4.73
C VAL A 692 18.75 -7.92 -5.07
N PRO A 693 19.38 -9.02 -4.62
CA PRO A 693 18.77 -10.35 -4.61
C PRO A 693 17.56 -10.37 -3.66
N LEU A 694 16.43 -10.91 -4.12
CA LEU A 694 15.18 -10.93 -3.36
C LEU A 694 14.79 -12.35 -2.94
N GLN A 695 14.32 -12.55 -1.71
CA GLN A 695 13.86 -13.84 -1.19
C GLN A 695 12.48 -14.28 -1.68
N LYS A 696 11.74 -13.39 -2.35
CA LYS A 696 10.45 -13.68 -2.97
C LYS A 696 10.33 -12.94 -4.29
N THR A 697 9.45 -13.41 -5.15
CA THR A 697 9.13 -12.73 -6.42
C THR A 697 8.43 -11.41 -6.12
N MET A 698 8.97 -10.31 -6.63
CA MET A 698 8.37 -8.99 -6.57
C MET A 698 8.27 -8.42 -7.98
N SER A 699 7.26 -7.60 -8.23
CA SER A 699 7.15 -6.80 -9.44
C SER A 699 7.84 -5.44 -9.28
N HIS A 700 8.03 -4.73 -10.40
CA HIS A 700 8.44 -3.32 -10.39
C HIS A 700 7.58 -2.48 -9.43
N LYS A 701 6.25 -2.65 -9.49
CA LYS A 701 5.29 -1.89 -8.68
C LYS A 701 5.46 -2.19 -7.18
N ASP A 702 5.67 -3.47 -6.83
CA ASP A 702 5.90 -3.85 -5.42
C ASP A 702 7.16 -3.20 -4.85
N VAL A 703 8.27 -3.26 -5.60
CA VAL A 703 9.53 -2.65 -5.17
C VAL A 703 9.36 -1.14 -5.02
N LYS A 704 8.78 -0.47 -6.02
CA LYS A 704 8.55 0.98 -5.97
C LYS A 704 7.66 1.39 -4.78
N SER A 705 6.53 0.71 -4.58
CA SER A 705 5.59 1.04 -3.51
C SER A 705 6.21 0.87 -2.12
N VAL A 706 7.12 -0.09 -1.93
CA VAL A 706 7.90 -0.21 -0.69
C VAL A 706 8.71 1.06 -0.40
N PHE A 707 9.35 1.66 -1.41
CA PHE A 707 10.08 2.93 -1.22
C PHE A 707 9.14 4.11 -1.00
N GLU A 708 8.05 4.20 -1.76
CA GLU A 708 7.07 5.29 -1.61
C GLU A 708 6.45 5.29 -0.20
N GLU A 709 6.04 4.13 0.30
CA GLU A 709 5.49 3.98 1.64
C GLU A 709 6.52 4.25 2.74
N PHE A 710 7.74 3.72 2.58
CA PHE A 710 8.80 3.86 3.58
C PHE A 710 9.26 5.32 3.73
N TYR A 711 9.29 6.09 2.64
CA TYR A 711 9.80 7.47 2.61
C TYR A 711 8.71 8.55 2.51
N GLN A 712 7.42 8.20 2.60
CA GLN A 712 6.30 9.15 2.41
C GLN A 712 6.35 10.39 3.33
N ASP A 713 6.94 10.23 4.52
CA ASP A 713 7.04 11.28 5.53
C ASP A 713 8.41 11.98 5.58
N GLU A 714 9.36 11.57 4.73
CA GLU A 714 10.71 12.10 4.74
C GLU A 714 10.87 13.24 3.72
N LYS A 715 11.11 14.46 4.22
CA LYS A 715 11.17 15.66 3.34
C LYS A 715 12.40 15.68 2.44
N LEU A 716 13.51 15.10 2.92
CA LEU A 716 14.79 15.04 2.24
C LEU A 716 15.05 13.70 1.53
N VAL A 717 14.00 12.91 1.29
CA VAL A 717 14.06 11.75 0.41
C VAL A 717 12.98 11.89 -0.66
N LYS A 718 13.36 11.74 -1.93
CA LYS A 718 12.47 11.88 -3.08
C LYS A 718 12.46 10.55 -3.84
N VAL A 719 11.32 9.88 -3.85
CA VAL A 719 11.11 8.69 -4.68
C VAL A 719 10.65 9.13 -6.06
N VAL A 720 11.34 8.68 -7.12
CA VAL A 720 11.08 9.08 -8.51
C VAL A 720 10.84 7.85 -9.40
N GLU A 721 10.06 8.02 -10.47
CA GLU A 721 9.69 6.92 -11.39
C GLU A 721 10.89 6.39 -12.20
N GLY A 722 11.63 7.29 -12.85
CA GLY A 722 12.77 6.97 -13.70
C GLY A 722 14.12 6.95 -12.96
N GLU A 723 15.20 6.81 -13.71
CA GLU A 723 16.56 6.82 -13.16
C GLU A 723 16.97 8.25 -12.74
N PRO A 724 17.32 8.47 -11.47
CA PRO A 724 17.83 9.77 -11.05
C PRO A 724 19.27 9.99 -11.54
N TYR A 725 19.58 11.22 -11.95
CA TYR A 725 20.91 11.61 -12.44
C TYR A 725 21.68 12.45 -11.42
N VAL A 726 23.01 12.28 -11.42
CA VAL A 726 23.91 13.05 -10.53
C VAL A 726 23.73 14.55 -10.69
N ARG A 727 23.63 15.03 -11.93
CA ARG A 727 23.47 16.47 -12.24
C ARG A 727 22.24 17.10 -11.59
N ASP A 728 21.17 16.32 -11.40
CA ASP A 728 19.92 16.83 -10.85
C ASP A 728 20.01 16.95 -9.32
N ASN A 729 20.92 16.20 -8.70
CA ASN A 729 21.08 16.09 -7.25
C ASN A 729 22.34 16.79 -6.70
N ALA A 730 23.30 17.12 -7.55
CA ALA A 730 24.44 17.96 -7.17
C ALA A 730 23.94 19.32 -6.68
N GLY A 731 24.43 19.77 -5.53
CA GLY A 731 23.98 21.00 -4.86
C GLY A 731 22.60 20.89 -4.19
N LYS A 732 22.03 19.68 -4.06
CA LYS A 732 20.75 19.45 -3.40
C LYS A 732 20.90 18.79 -2.04
N HIS A 733 19.97 19.11 -1.14
CA HIS A 733 19.97 18.68 0.26
C HIS A 733 19.24 17.35 0.51
N PHE A 734 18.72 16.72 -0.54
CA PHE A 734 17.92 15.50 -0.45
C PHE A 734 18.55 14.34 -1.22
N VAL A 735 18.06 13.13 -0.94
CA VAL A 735 18.36 11.90 -1.68
C VAL A 735 17.28 11.67 -2.73
N ARG A 736 17.63 11.29 -3.95
CA ARG A 736 16.68 10.73 -4.92
C ARG A 736 16.87 9.23 -5.03
N VAL A 737 15.78 8.47 -4.99
CA VAL A 737 15.77 7.02 -5.23
C VAL A 737 14.78 6.72 -6.35
N GLY A 738 15.21 5.96 -7.35
CA GLY A 738 14.42 5.65 -8.54
C GLY A 738 15.04 4.53 -9.36
N GLY A 739 14.69 4.47 -10.65
CA GLY A 739 15.23 3.46 -11.58
C GLY A 739 14.93 2.04 -11.11
N PHE A 740 13.71 1.79 -10.62
CA PHE A 740 13.30 0.52 -10.05
C PHE A 740 13.15 -0.53 -11.14
N ALA A 741 14.21 -1.27 -11.48
CA ALA A 741 14.12 -2.37 -12.43
C ALA A 741 13.99 -3.70 -11.70
N VAL A 742 13.11 -4.58 -12.17
CA VAL A 742 12.97 -5.94 -11.62
C VAL A 742 13.11 -6.95 -12.74
N HIS A 743 13.97 -7.96 -12.54
CA HIS A 743 14.16 -9.04 -13.49
C HIS A 743 12.82 -9.77 -13.75
N PRO A 744 12.54 -10.30 -14.96
CA PRO A 744 11.27 -10.99 -15.25
C PRO A 744 10.88 -12.12 -14.29
N HIS A 745 11.87 -12.83 -13.73
CA HIS A 745 11.64 -13.84 -12.68
C HIS A 745 11.27 -13.26 -11.30
N GLY A 746 11.32 -11.94 -11.12
CA GLY A 746 10.98 -11.18 -9.90
C GLY A 746 11.92 -11.36 -8.70
N ARG A 747 12.99 -12.15 -8.83
CA ARG A 747 13.93 -12.50 -7.75
C ARG A 747 15.13 -11.57 -7.61
N ARG A 748 15.18 -10.50 -8.40
CA ARG A 748 16.28 -9.53 -8.42
C ARG A 748 15.74 -8.16 -8.79
N ALA A 749 16.00 -7.19 -7.92
CA ALA A 749 15.75 -5.77 -8.20
C ALA A 749 17.07 -5.02 -8.41
N VAL A 750 17.01 -3.96 -9.20
CA VAL A 750 18.07 -2.96 -9.33
C VAL A 750 17.43 -1.60 -9.08
N ILE A 751 18.06 -0.81 -8.22
CA ILE A 751 17.59 0.52 -7.82
C ILE A 751 18.75 1.50 -7.98
N VAL A 752 18.45 2.73 -8.38
CA VAL A 752 19.42 3.81 -8.48
C VAL A 752 19.14 4.87 -7.42
N ALA A 753 20.15 5.24 -6.65
CA ALA A 753 20.09 6.36 -5.72
C ALA A 753 21.10 7.43 -6.10
N THR A 754 20.73 8.71 -5.98
CA THR A 754 21.66 9.83 -6.12
C THR A 754 21.58 10.75 -4.92
N ILE A 755 22.75 11.25 -4.51
CA ILE A 755 22.89 12.19 -3.40
C ILE A 755 23.94 13.23 -3.76
N ASP A 756 23.94 14.37 -3.08
CA ASP A 756 25.13 15.23 -3.03
C ASP A 756 26.08 14.76 -1.92
N ASN A 757 27.35 14.53 -2.24
CA ASN A 757 28.33 13.99 -1.28
C ASN A 757 28.81 15.00 -0.24
N LEU A 758 28.71 16.30 -0.50
CA LEU A 758 29.12 17.37 0.41
C LEU A 758 27.95 17.86 1.27
N LEU A 759 26.73 17.80 0.73
CA LEU A 759 25.50 18.24 1.40
C LEU A 759 24.80 17.08 2.12
N LYS A 760 23.81 16.40 1.51
CA LYS A 760 23.07 15.33 2.17
C LYS A 760 23.96 14.17 2.62
N GLY A 761 25.07 13.93 1.92
CA GLY A 761 26.10 12.96 2.32
C GLY A 761 27.06 13.44 3.41
N ALA A 762 27.00 14.71 3.85
CA ALA A 762 27.85 15.24 4.92
C ALA A 762 27.25 16.47 5.64
N ALA A 763 27.38 17.69 5.11
CA ALA A 763 27.09 18.94 5.83
C ALA A 763 25.60 19.13 6.19
N THR A 764 24.69 18.78 5.30
CA THR A 764 23.24 18.84 5.58
C THR A 764 22.84 17.84 6.65
N GLN A 765 23.42 16.64 6.58
CA GLN A 765 23.21 15.60 7.58
C GLN A 765 23.74 16.04 8.95
N ALA A 766 24.92 16.64 8.99
CA ALA A 766 25.50 17.22 10.21
C ALA A 766 24.60 18.31 10.81
N LEU A 767 24.00 19.17 9.97
CA LEU A 767 23.06 20.18 10.44
C LEU A 767 21.75 19.57 10.95
N GLN A 768 21.17 18.56 10.29
CA GLN A 768 20.00 17.83 10.82
C GLN A 768 20.30 17.24 12.21
N ASN A 769 21.48 16.63 12.35
CA ASN A 769 21.96 16.05 13.60
C ASN A 769 22.10 17.11 14.70
N LEU A 770 22.72 18.25 14.40
CA LEU A 770 22.82 19.38 15.33
C LEU A 770 21.44 19.92 15.73
N ASN A 771 20.52 20.05 14.76
CA ASN A 771 19.18 20.55 15.02
C ASN A 771 18.46 19.67 16.04
N LEU A 772 18.44 18.36 15.80
CA LEU A 772 17.81 17.39 16.70
C LEU A 772 18.48 17.37 18.08
N ALA A 773 19.82 17.37 18.12
CA ALA A 773 20.58 17.37 19.36
C ALA A 773 20.33 18.60 20.24
N LEU A 774 20.22 19.78 19.61
CA LEU A 774 20.03 21.06 20.28
C LEU A 774 18.55 21.42 20.50
N GLY A 775 17.62 20.57 20.04
CA GLY A 775 16.18 20.76 20.22
C GLY A 775 15.54 21.79 19.28
N TYR A 776 16.10 21.98 18.09
CA TYR A 776 15.48 22.71 16.97
C TYR A 776 14.66 21.79 16.07
N ASP A 777 13.76 22.35 15.26
CA ASP A 777 13.13 21.59 14.17
C ASP A 777 14.21 21.07 13.22
N GLU A 778 14.12 19.80 12.85
CA GLU A 778 15.13 19.05 12.08
C GLU A 778 15.59 19.79 10.82
N TYR A 779 14.67 20.47 10.12
CA TYR A 779 14.92 21.08 8.83
C TYR A 779 15.27 22.57 8.92
N THR A 780 15.38 23.12 10.13
CA THR A 780 15.73 24.53 10.33
C THR A 780 17.07 24.84 9.65
N GLY A 781 17.11 25.92 8.84
CA GLY A 781 18.30 26.31 8.08
C GLY A 781 18.65 25.39 6.89
N ILE A 782 17.81 24.41 6.55
CA ILE A 782 18.02 23.47 5.44
C ILE A 782 16.97 23.70 4.35
N PRO A 783 17.36 23.95 3.08
CA PRO A 783 16.43 23.97 1.96
C PRO A 783 15.83 22.57 1.70
N ILE A 784 14.50 22.49 1.60
CA ILE A 784 13.74 21.23 1.43
C ILE A 784 13.22 20.98 -0.01
N GLU A 785 13.46 21.94 -0.91
CA GLU A 785 13.00 21.96 -2.31
C GLU A 785 14.06 21.56 -3.34
#